data_AF-A0A1H1J5N4-F1
#
_entry.id   AF-A0A1H1J5N4-F1
#
_cell.length_a   1.000
_cell.length_b   1.000
_cell.length_c   1.000
_cell.angle_alpha   90.00
_cell.angle_beta   90.00
_cell.angle_gamma   90.00
#
_symmetry.space_group_name_H-M   'P 1'
#
loop_
_entity.id
_entity.type
_entity.pdbx_description
1 polymer ?
#
loop_
_entity_poly.entity_id
_entity_poly.type
_entity_poly.pdbx_seq_one_letter_code
_entity_poly.pdbx_strand_id
1 'polypeptide(L)'
;MKRFYSRETLSADIIDAALLSGGKALDGDMDSLTEVKSLQFNEHTVIFSILKTHSEYGHVVPVLLKHFLVFQTSLGVFLPFSKTSIQDSKLLEFLQWALGSIKLHLDVGASQEEAEFGQWSTPDSGNQPKSLPFEFMEVVAACEIGLIEAMYGRRVFKNFEFSLDVVRRRKKDDVEEIAPCIWIDKILQDPDTGHISTRINILSRSGMKYRVISSVVANGTMQDTKKLTEWIVSVVPSVVDRKGLGELVKELLRDAFPRIDTQLWIKGEGWLRSDDSVIDACVCGQELLTAPGTDLKRFYVDVSAPRLSQSGTLEDWNRDVLNPVSKNYVLTGAIQLGLAASMIDFLPGLSSCIFNFFGGAGRGKTLLLSTVASLYGNTTAPGQSSVGRGGRSIIETFGSTQRALQAKSQQASLGPMLIDEIGSNSFGDLDRYVYETGNGASRTRLSSNGDVQESPPKTLFVMTTGEEPIMSLVSRNARQGVFDRGVDINIGGGDVSFEGQSADEYVFLPDDIKKAVSAGIPSQYGTVAPAFIQALLSEMSGQSWEAELHDIKQDLVGSYPSYVSNGGAERVLTRFALAVLAGRVALRNKVFSEQYVDEIDLFNGVIVCANLWVTTRWNHLYRLSEALISQKRILQSSPRSGLKLYRHQEWRGNMPTLMISKEYLEEVFPGVGQMEKIGKQFKEDELIVRTDVGRNTVGKVPYYHLQTAWLKDLQIEWSEDREAFINVEPDGN
;
A
#
# COMPACT_ATOMS: atom_id res chain seq x y z
N MET A 1 -23.41 2.50 -21.44
CA MET A 1 -24.70 2.41 -22.15
C MET A 1 -24.41 2.41 -23.63
N LYS A 2 -24.86 1.37 -24.33
CA LYS A 2 -24.75 1.25 -25.78
C LYS A 2 -26.05 1.72 -26.44
N ARG A 3 -25.94 2.47 -27.53
CA ARG A 3 -27.08 3.06 -28.23
C ARG A 3 -27.12 2.58 -29.68
N PHE A 4 -28.31 2.19 -30.12
CA PHE A 4 -28.56 1.70 -31.46
C PHE A 4 -29.63 2.54 -32.13
N TYR A 5 -29.30 3.09 -33.30
CA TYR A 5 -30.15 4.01 -34.05
C TYR A 5 -30.63 3.36 -35.34
N SER A 6 -31.94 3.31 -35.55
CA SER A 6 -32.54 2.90 -36.81
C SER A 6 -33.05 4.08 -37.63
N ARG A 7 -33.10 3.90 -38.95
CA ARG A 7 -33.68 4.89 -39.88
C ARG A 7 -35.20 4.82 -39.92
N GLU A 8 -35.75 3.63 -39.65
CA GLU A 8 -37.18 3.33 -39.72
C GLU A 8 -37.75 3.19 -38.31
N THR A 9 -39.06 3.43 -38.19
CA THR A 9 -39.79 3.21 -36.94
C THR A 9 -39.82 1.71 -36.64
N LEU A 10 -39.54 1.35 -35.39
CA LEU A 10 -39.50 -0.04 -34.93
C LEU A 10 -40.92 -0.62 -34.85
N SER A 11 -41.07 -1.90 -35.20
CA SER A 11 -42.32 -2.62 -34.98
C SER A 11 -42.52 -2.93 -33.50
N ALA A 12 -43.77 -3.20 -33.09
CA ALA A 12 -44.08 -3.63 -31.72
C ALA A 12 -43.28 -4.88 -31.32
N ASP A 13 -43.13 -5.85 -32.23
CA ASP A 13 -42.35 -7.08 -31.96
C ASP A 13 -40.87 -6.79 -31.65
N ILE A 14 -40.26 -5.80 -32.32
CA ILE A 14 -38.87 -5.38 -32.05
C ILE A 14 -38.78 -4.71 -30.69
N ILE A 15 -39.73 -3.83 -30.37
CA ILE A 15 -39.75 -3.12 -29.09
C ILE A 15 -39.94 -4.10 -27.93
N ASP A 16 -40.89 -5.03 -28.04
CA ASP A 16 -41.15 -6.07 -27.04
C ASP A 16 -39.93 -6.97 -26.84
N ALA A 17 -39.29 -7.40 -27.93
CA ALA A 17 -38.05 -8.17 -27.87
C ALA A 17 -36.91 -7.40 -27.20
N ALA A 18 -36.78 -6.11 -27.49
CA ALA A 18 -35.75 -5.26 -26.90
C ALA A 18 -35.97 -5.10 -25.39
N LEU A 19 -37.23 -4.89 -24.95
CA LEU A 19 -37.60 -4.79 -23.54
C LEU A 19 -37.23 -6.08 -22.77
N LEU A 20 -37.47 -7.26 -23.37
CA LEU A 20 -37.11 -8.55 -22.77
C LEU A 20 -35.59 -8.73 -22.60
N SER A 21 -34.80 -8.11 -23.48
CA SER A 21 -33.33 -8.07 -23.38
C SER A 21 -32.80 -6.92 -22.50
N GLY A 22 -33.69 -6.18 -21.80
CA GLY A 22 -33.32 -5.07 -20.92
C GLY A 22 -33.10 -3.73 -21.63
N GLY A 23 -33.58 -3.60 -22.86
CA GLY A 23 -33.52 -2.38 -23.65
C GLY A 23 -34.55 -1.35 -23.23
N LYS A 24 -34.29 -0.09 -23.56
CA LYS A 24 -35.20 1.05 -23.36
C LYS A 24 -35.27 1.92 -24.61
N ALA A 25 -36.46 2.40 -24.95
CA ALA A 25 -36.63 3.42 -25.99
C ALA A 25 -35.90 4.74 -25.60
N LEU A 26 -35.28 5.39 -26.58
CA LEU A 26 -34.62 6.69 -26.43
C LEU A 26 -35.43 7.85 -27.02
N ASP A 27 -36.35 7.53 -27.91
CA ASP A 27 -37.18 8.45 -28.67
C ASP A 27 -38.60 7.88 -28.83
N GLY A 28 -39.47 8.63 -29.51
CA GLY A 28 -40.89 8.30 -29.62
C GLY A 28 -41.70 8.70 -28.38
N ASP A 29 -42.97 8.31 -28.37
CA ASP A 29 -43.85 8.48 -27.23
C ASP A 29 -43.56 7.36 -26.20
N MET A 30 -43.08 7.75 -25.02
CA MET A 30 -42.58 6.80 -24.01
C MET A 30 -43.69 6.03 -23.28
N ASP A 31 -44.93 6.52 -23.33
CA ASP A 31 -46.07 5.88 -22.64
C ASP A 31 -46.75 4.86 -23.57
N SER A 32 -46.89 5.20 -24.85
CA SER A 32 -47.51 4.35 -25.87
C SER A 32 -46.49 3.50 -26.67
N LEU A 33 -45.19 3.78 -26.53
CA LEU A 33 -44.09 3.18 -27.30
C LEU A 33 -44.30 3.29 -28.82
N THR A 34 -44.90 4.38 -29.28
CA THR A 34 -45.09 4.67 -30.70
C THR A 34 -43.99 5.58 -31.24
N GLU A 35 -43.71 5.48 -32.54
CA GLU A 35 -42.67 6.26 -33.24
C GLU A 35 -41.22 6.06 -32.75
N VAL A 36 -40.96 5.00 -31.97
CA VAL A 36 -39.61 4.64 -31.50
C VAL A 36 -38.71 4.26 -32.69
N LYS A 37 -37.49 4.77 -32.73
CA LYS A 37 -36.43 4.45 -33.71
C LYS A 37 -35.12 4.03 -33.06
N SER A 38 -34.91 4.42 -31.81
CA SER A 38 -33.63 4.29 -31.11
C SER A 38 -33.78 3.55 -29.80
N LEU A 39 -32.88 2.61 -29.55
CA LEU A 39 -32.86 1.78 -28.34
C LEU A 39 -31.54 1.95 -27.58
N GLN A 40 -31.63 1.89 -26.26
CA GLN A 40 -30.50 1.93 -25.35
C GLN A 40 -30.46 0.71 -24.44
N PHE A 41 -29.26 0.20 -24.21
CA PHE A 41 -28.99 -0.87 -23.27
C PHE A 41 -27.97 -0.43 -22.22
N ASN A 42 -28.11 -0.94 -20.99
CA ASN A 42 -27.30 -0.56 -19.83
C ASN A 42 -26.54 -1.78 -19.27
N GLU A 43 -25.99 -1.65 -18.06
CA GLU A 43 -25.24 -2.70 -17.36
C GLU A 43 -26.01 -3.99 -17.02
N HIS A 44 -27.34 -4.00 -17.20
CA HIS A 44 -28.19 -5.18 -17.06
C HIS A 44 -28.35 -5.97 -18.37
N THR A 45 -27.72 -5.53 -19.45
CA THR A 45 -27.73 -6.21 -20.75
C THR A 45 -26.32 -6.60 -21.14
N VAL A 46 -26.19 -7.78 -21.74
CA VAL A 46 -24.96 -8.25 -22.38
C VAL A 46 -25.18 -8.25 -23.89
N ILE A 47 -24.23 -7.73 -24.65
CA ILE A 47 -24.34 -7.52 -26.09
C ILE A 47 -23.25 -8.36 -26.76
N PHE A 48 -23.68 -9.31 -27.58
CA PHE A 48 -22.78 -10.10 -28.39
C PHE A 48 -22.61 -9.43 -29.74
N SER A 49 -21.42 -9.51 -30.32
CA SER A 49 -21.18 -9.03 -31.68
C SER A 49 -20.32 -9.99 -32.49
N ILE A 50 -20.61 -10.02 -33.79
CA ILE A 50 -19.84 -10.75 -34.78
C ILE A 50 -19.64 -9.87 -36.01
N LEU A 51 -18.40 -9.70 -36.41
CA LEU A 51 -18.00 -8.89 -37.57
C LEU A 51 -18.21 -9.67 -38.87
N LYS A 52 -18.55 -9.00 -39.97
CA LYS A 52 -18.68 -9.60 -41.31
C LYS A 52 -17.40 -10.25 -41.81
N THR A 53 -16.25 -9.85 -41.27
CA THR A 53 -14.93 -10.41 -41.59
C THR A 53 -14.69 -11.76 -40.91
N HIS A 54 -15.57 -12.21 -40.01
CA HIS A 54 -15.47 -13.49 -39.34
C HIS A 54 -15.67 -14.65 -40.33
N SER A 55 -14.83 -15.69 -40.28
CA SER A 55 -14.87 -16.82 -41.23
C SER A 55 -16.22 -17.53 -41.24
N GLU A 56 -16.79 -17.74 -40.05
CA GLU A 56 -18.09 -18.39 -39.86
C GLU A 56 -19.29 -17.44 -39.99
N TYR A 57 -19.11 -16.17 -40.34
CA TYR A 57 -20.21 -15.19 -40.37
C TYR A 57 -21.39 -15.67 -41.24
N GLY A 58 -21.08 -16.15 -42.45
CA GLY A 58 -22.09 -16.64 -43.40
C GLY A 58 -22.80 -17.92 -42.95
N HIS A 59 -22.20 -18.67 -42.01
CA HIS A 59 -22.79 -19.88 -41.46
C HIS A 59 -23.62 -19.59 -40.20
N VAL A 60 -23.09 -18.78 -39.28
CA VAL A 60 -23.65 -18.55 -37.94
C VAL A 60 -24.81 -17.55 -37.97
N VAL A 61 -24.63 -16.40 -38.66
CA VAL A 61 -25.62 -15.31 -38.62
C VAL A 61 -27.01 -15.72 -39.13
N PRO A 62 -27.14 -16.50 -40.23
CA PRO A 62 -28.45 -17.00 -40.66
C PRO A 62 -29.15 -17.88 -39.63
N VAL A 63 -28.41 -18.59 -38.77
CA VAL A 63 -28.99 -19.37 -37.67
C VAL A 63 -29.44 -18.45 -36.55
N LEU A 64 -28.63 -17.44 -36.21
CA LEU A 64 -28.97 -16.48 -35.16
C LEU A 64 -30.25 -15.67 -35.49
N LEU A 65 -30.41 -15.25 -36.75
CA LEU A 65 -31.59 -14.51 -37.21
C LEU A 65 -32.91 -15.28 -37.02
N LYS A 66 -32.86 -16.62 -36.94
CA LYS A 66 -34.05 -17.46 -36.71
C LYS A 66 -34.50 -17.52 -35.26
N HIS A 67 -33.69 -17.03 -34.33
CA HIS A 67 -33.91 -17.25 -32.90
C HIS A 67 -33.87 -15.97 -32.06
N PHE A 68 -33.18 -14.92 -32.51
CA PHE A 68 -32.84 -13.77 -31.68
C PHE A 68 -33.26 -12.44 -32.30
N LEU A 69 -33.38 -11.43 -31.44
CA LEU A 69 -33.37 -10.04 -31.86
C LEU A 69 -31.95 -9.67 -32.32
N VAL A 70 -31.82 -9.17 -33.54
CA VAL A 70 -30.53 -8.84 -34.16
C VAL A 70 -30.54 -7.41 -34.68
N PHE A 71 -29.48 -6.67 -34.40
CA PHE A 71 -29.19 -5.39 -35.03
C PHE A 71 -28.08 -5.55 -36.05
N GLN A 72 -28.35 -5.20 -37.31
CA GLN A 72 -27.41 -5.34 -38.41
C GLN A 72 -26.83 -3.99 -38.83
N THR A 73 -25.51 -3.94 -39.00
CA THR A 73 -24.79 -2.77 -39.51
C THR A 73 -24.02 -3.11 -40.79
N SER A 74 -23.32 -2.12 -41.34
CA SER A 74 -22.39 -2.35 -42.45
C SER A 74 -21.23 -3.27 -42.05
N LEU A 75 -20.81 -3.26 -40.78
CA LEU A 75 -19.61 -3.94 -40.27
C LEU A 75 -19.89 -5.32 -39.64
N GLY A 76 -21.08 -5.54 -39.08
CA GLY A 76 -21.37 -6.76 -38.33
C GLY A 76 -22.82 -6.84 -37.88
N VAL A 77 -23.07 -7.74 -36.93
CA VAL A 77 -24.35 -7.81 -36.22
C VAL A 77 -24.15 -7.79 -34.70
N PHE A 78 -25.16 -7.29 -34.00
CA PHE A 78 -25.21 -7.17 -32.55
C PHE A 78 -26.47 -7.85 -32.01
N LEU A 79 -26.34 -8.55 -30.89
CA LEU A 79 -27.41 -9.30 -30.26
C LEU A 79 -27.47 -8.96 -28.76
N PRO A 80 -28.51 -8.25 -28.29
CA PRO A 80 -28.67 -7.92 -26.88
C PRO A 80 -29.39 -9.04 -26.11
N PHE A 81 -28.91 -9.34 -24.91
CA PHE A 81 -29.49 -10.33 -24.01
C PHE A 81 -29.59 -9.82 -22.58
N SER A 82 -30.64 -10.23 -21.88
CA SER A 82 -30.79 -9.92 -20.47
C SER A 82 -29.72 -10.62 -19.61
N LYS A 83 -29.06 -9.87 -18.73
CA LYS A 83 -28.08 -10.41 -17.77
C LYS A 83 -28.73 -11.20 -16.63
N THR A 84 -30.06 -11.32 -16.57
CA THR A 84 -30.80 -11.96 -15.47
C THR A 84 -30.42 -13.42 -15.21
N SER A 85 -29.88 -14.14 -16.20
CA SER A 85 -29.39 -15.51 -16.06
C SER A 85 -27.93 -15.62 -15.58
N ILE A 86 -27.16 -14.52 -15.50
CA ILE A 86 -25.75 -14.50 -15.06
C ILE A 86 -25.70 -14.06 -13.60
N GLN A 87 -25.29 -14.95 -12.69
CA GLN A 87 -25.29 -14.65 -11.25
C GLN A 87 -24.03 -13.98 -10.72
N ASP A 88 -22.89 -14.11 -11.40
CA ASP A 88 -21.60 -13.60 -10.93
C ASP A 88 -20.74 -13.08 -12.10
N SER A 89 -19.71 -12.29 -11.77
CA SER A 89 -18.77 -11.75 -12.75
C SER A 89 -17.83 -12.81 -13.32
N LYS A 90 -17.54 -13.88 -12.59
CA LYS A 90 -16.64 -14.97 -13.03
C LYS A 90 -17.20 -15.69 -14.25
N LEU A 91 -18.51 -15.91 -14.28
CA LEU A 91 -19.21 -16.46 -15.42
C LEU A 91 -19.11 -15.53 -16.63
N LEU A 92 -19.29 -14.23 -16.42
CA LEU A 92 -19.18 -13.27 -17.52
C LEU A 92 -17.76 -13.28 -18.11
N GLU A 93 -16.72 -13.21 -17.28
CA GLU A 93 -15.32 -13.30 -17.71
C GLU A 93 -15.03 -14.60 -18.45
N PHE A 94 -15.55 -15.73 -17.95
CA PHE A 94 -15.42 -17.03 -18.59
C PHE A 94 -16.09 -17.07 -19.97
N LEU A 95 -17.30 -16.52 -20.11
CA LEU A 95 -18.01 -16.45 -21.38
C LEU A 95 -17.28 -15.54 -22.37
N GLN A 96 -16.83 -14.36 -21.93
CA GLN A 96 -16.05 -13.43 -22.76
C GLN A 96 -14.79 -14.10 -23.32
N TRP A 97 -14.06 -14.82 -22.46
CA TRP A 97 -12.85 -15.54 -22.88
C TRP A 97 -13.16 -16.68 -23.87
N ALA A 98 -14.18 -17.50 -23.59
CA ALA A 98 -14.54 -18.63 -24.46
C ALA A 98 -15.01 -18.17 -25.83
N LEU A 99 -15.86 -17.14 -25.89
CA LEU A 99 -16.36 -16.56 -27.13
C LEU A 99 -15.23 -15.86 -27.90
N GLY A 100 -14.38 -15.09 -27.20
CA GLY A 100 -13.24 -14.42 -27.83
C GLY A 100 -12.27 -15.41 -28.50
N SER A 101 -12.12 -16.60 -27.92
CA SER A 101 -11.30 -17.68 -28.49
C SER A 101 -11.83 -18.20 -29.83
N ILE A 102 -13.14 -18.06 -30.08
CA ILE A 102 -13.79 -18.33 -31.38
C ILE A 102 -14.14 -17.03 -32.11
N LYS A 103 -13.50 -15.90 -31.77
CA LYS A 103 -13.66 -14.56 -32.38
C LYS A 103 -15.09 -14.01 -32.35
N LEU A 104 -15.89 -14.42 -31.37
CA LEU A 104 -17.15 -13.78 -31.02
C LEU A 104 -16.89 -12.83 -29.84
N HIS A 105 -17.42 -11.62 -29.90
CA HIS A 105 -17.22 -10.63 -28.86
C HIS A 105 -18.44 -10.56 -27.94
N LEU A 106 -18.18 -10.38 -26.65
CA LEU A 106 -19.19 -10.25 -25.62
C LEU A 106 -18.89 -9.02 -24.76
N ASP A 107 -19.81 -8.08 -24.74
CA ASP A 107 -19.66 -6.81 -24.04
C ASP A 107 -20.82 -6.57 -23.06
N VAL A 108 -20.57 -5.86 -21.98
CA VAL A 108 -21.63 -5.38 -21.08
C VAL A 108 -21.75 -3.89 -21.31
N GLY A 109 -22.96 -3.39 -21.55
CA GLY A 109 -23.21 -2.00 -21.94
C GLY A 109 -22.81 -0.96 -20.87
N ALA A 110 -21.51 -0.78 -20.61
CA ALA A 110 -20.89 0.13 -19.64
C ALA A 110 -20.62 1.50 -20.28
N SER A 111 -20.25 2.50 -19.47
CA SER A 111 -20.20 3.96 -19.77
C SER A 111 -19.87 4.36 -21.22
N GLN A 112 -20.67 5.30 -21.78
CA GLN A 112 -20.61 5.90 -23.13
C GLN A 112 -19.79 5.12 -24.19
N GLU A 113 -20.43 4.13 -24.81
CA GLU A 113 -19.91 3.49 -26.02
C GLU A 113 -20.35 4.26 -27.28
N GLU A 114 -19.61 4.10 -28.38
CA GLU A 114 -20.00 4.67 -29.68
C GLU A 114 -21.38 4.15 -30.12
N ALA A 115 -22.14 5.05 -30.74
CA ALA A 115 -23.47 4.76 -31.25
C ALA A 115 -23.40 3.95 -32.56
N GLU A 116 -24.22 2.92 -32.66
CA GLU A 116 -24.31 2.06 -33.83
C GLU A 116 -25.53 2.42 -34.68
N PHE A 117 -25.36 2.44 -36.01
CA PHE A 117 -26.43 2.76 -36.96
C PHE A 117 -26.72 1.57 -37.87
N GLY A 118 -27.99 1.21 -38.00
CA GLY A 118 -28.36 -0.06 -38.62
C GLY A 118 -29.85 -0.37 -38.60
N GLN A 119 -30.17 -1.65 -38.77
CA GLN A 119 -31.54 -2.14 -38.87
C GLN A 119 -31.78 -3.29 -37.89
N TRP A 120 -32.93 -3.25 -37.22
CA TRP A 120 -33.38 -4.31 -36.34
C TRP A 120 -34.15 -5.38 -37.13
N SER A 121 -33.98 -6.62 -36.72
CA SER A 121 -34.72 -7.77 -37.23
C SER A 121 -35.05 -8.72 -36.09
N THR A 122 -36.24 -9.32 -36.14
CA THR A 122 -36.70 -10.42 -35.28
C THR A 122 -36.89 -11.69 -36.11
N PRO A 123 -36.99 -12.88 -35.48
CA PRO A 123 -37.33 -14.11 -36.17
C PRO A 123 -38.68 -14.04 -36.90
N ASP A 124 -38.84 -14.83 -37.98
CA ASP A 124 -40.08 -14.91 -38.74
C ASP A 124 -41.25 -15.51 -37.92
N SER A 125 -42.38 -14.80 -37.88
CA SER A 125 -43.74 -15.11 -37.38
C SER A 125 -43.92 -16.14 -36.25
N GLY A 126 -44.39 -15.65 -35.08
CA GLY A 126 -45.16 -16.41 -34.09
C GLY A 126 -44.40 -16.90 -32.85
N ASN A 127 -43.08 -16.88 -32.85
CA ASN A 127 -42.25 -17.26 -31.71
C ASN A 127 -41.58 -16.03 -31.08
N GLN A 128 -41.70 -15.90 -29.76
CA GLN A 128 -41.01 -14.87 -28.99
C GLN A 128 -39.49 -15.06 -29.14
N PRO A 129 -38.71 -14.00 -29.45
CA PRO A 129 -37.26 -14.12 -29.58
C PRO A 129 -36.64 -14.59 -28.28
N LYS A 130 -35.67 -15.50 -28.37
CA LYS A 130 -34.84 -15.89 -27.24
C LYS A 130 -34.05 -14.66 -26.76
N SER A 131 -33.89 -14.50 -25.45
CA SER A 131 -33.36 -13.27 -24.84
C SER A 131 -32.34 -13.52 -23.73
N LEU A 132 -32.00 -14.79 -23.47
CA LEU A 132 -31.00 -15.16 -22.45
C LEU A 132 -29.65 -15.55 -23.08
N PRO A 133 -28.52 -15.20 -22.45
CA PRO A 133 -27.19 -15.55 -22.93
C PRO A 133 -26.97 -17.05 -23.17
N PHE A 134 -27.49 -17.92 -22.29
CA PHE A 134 -27.30 -19.38 -22.44
C PHE A 134 -28.11 -19.97 -23.60
N GLU A 135 -29.23 -19.36 -23.98
CA GLU A 135 -29.97 -19.75 -25.18
C GLU A 135 -29.16 -19.45 -26.44
N PHE A 136 -28.44 -18.32 -26.46
CA PHE A 136 -27.48 -18.00 -27.52
C PHE A 136 -26.34 -19.02 -27.57
N MET A 137 -25.76 -19.35 -26.41
CA MET A 137 -24.67 -20.32 -26.33
C MET A 137 -25.09 -21.71 -26.84
N GLU A 138 -26.33 -22.15 -26.58
CA GLU A 138 -26.88 -23.39 -27.15
C GLU A 138 -26.92 -23.37 -28.67
N VAL A 139 -27.39 -22.26 -29.26
CA VAL A 139 -27.48 -22.10 -30.72
C VAL A 139 -26.08 -22.05 -31.35
N VAL A 140 -25.13 -21.35 -30.71
CA VAL A 140 -23.74 -21.29 -31.19
C VAL A 140 -23.04 -22.65 -31.05
N ALA A 141 -23.25 -23.37 -29.95
CA ALA A 141 -22.68 -24.70 -29.77
C ALA A 141 -23.18 -25.68 -30.84
N ALA A 142 -24.44 -25.56 -31.26
CA ALA A 142 -25.04 -26.37 -32.33
C ALA A 142 -24.45 -26.08 -33.73
N CYS A 143 -23.81 -24.92 -33.93
CA CYS A 143 -23.10 -24.61 -35.17
C CYS A 143 -21.73 -25.33 -35.27
N GLU A 144 -21.31 -26.03 -34.22
CA GLU A 144 -20.06 -26.81 -34.17
C GLU A 144 -18.78 -26.01 -34.48
N ILE A 145 -18.80 -24.69 -34.25
CA ILE A 145 -17.67 -23.79 -34.50
C ILE A 145 -16.61 -23.80 -33.37
N GLY A 146 -16.54 -24.87 -32.58
CA GLY A 146 -15.53 -25.05 -31.54
C GLY A 146 -15.81 -24.39 -30.18
N LEU A 147 -17.06 -23.99 -29.90
CA LEU A 147 -17.41 -23.32 -28.63
C LEU A 147 -17.13 -24.20 -27.40
N ILE A 148 -17.48 -25.48 -27.44
CA ILE A 148 -17.29 -26.40 -26.30
C ILE A 148 -15.80 -26.63 -26.04
N GLU A 149 -15.01 -26.77 -27.10
CA GLU A 149 -13.55 -26.87 -27.05
C GLU A 149 -12.93 -25.58 -26.51
N ALA A 150 -13.44 -24.41 -26.89
CA ALA A 150 -13.00 -23.15 -26.32
C ALA A 150 -13.30 -23.07 -24.82
N MET A 151 -14.51 -23.46 -24.40
CA MET A 151 -14.92 -23.42 -22.99
C MET A 151 -14.13 -24.38 -22.08
N TYR A 152 -13.91 -25.62 -22.53
CA TYR A 152 -13.40 -26.69 -21.65
C TYR A 152 -12.06 -27.29 -22.12
N GLY A 153 -11.50 -26.76 -23.19
CA GLY A 153 -10.31 -27.28 -23.87
C GLY A 153 -10.55 -28.56 -24.67
N ARG A 154 -11.77 -29.14 -24.60
CA ARG A 154 -12.13 -30.41 -25.23
C ARG A 154 -13.66 -30.60 -25.28
N ARG A 155 -14.13 -31.29 -26.32
CA ARG A 155 -15.52 -31.78 -26.43
C ARG A 155 -15.66 -33.24 -26.00
N VAL A 156 -14.67 -34.08 -26.28
CA VAL A 156 -14.63 -35.48 -25.83
C VAL A 156 -13.34 -35.73 -25.06
N PHE A 157 -13.46 -36.40 -23.92
CA PHE A 157 -12.34 -36.79 -23.07
C PHE A 157 -12.52 -38.22 -22.57
N LYS A 158 -11.77 -39.15 -23.16
CA LYS A 158 -11.94 -40.59 -22.96
C LYS A 158 -13.39 -40.99 -23.27
N ASN A 159 -14.15 -41.43 -22.27
CA ASN A 159 -15.56 -41.80 -22.39
C ASN A 159 -16.53 -40.70 -21.92
N PHE A 160 -16.02 -39.51 -21.62
CA PHE A 160 -16.81 -38.35 -21.22
C PHE A 160 -16.99 -37.36 -22.38
N GLU A 161 -18.21 -36.88 -22.57
CA GLU A 161 -18.62 -35.93 -23.59
C GLU A 161 -19.07 -34.65 -22.90
N PHE A 162 -18.37 -33.55 -23.17
CA PHE A 162 -18.69 -32.22 -22.67
C PHE A 162 -19.74 -31.59 -23.58
N SER A 163 -20.75 -30.99 -22.96
CA SER A 163 -21.71 -30.11 -23.61
C SER A 163 -21.64 -28.72 -22.99
N LEU A 164 -22.62 -27.87 -23.26
CA LEU A 164 -22.59 -26.49 -22.77
C LEU A 164 -22.51 -26.42 -21.23
N ASP A 165 -23.29 -27.23 -20.52
CA ASP A 165 -23.40 -27.18 -19.06
C ASP A 165 -23.35 -28.54 -18.36
N VAL A 166 -23.34 -29.66 -19.10
CA VAL A 166 -23.32 -31.02 -18.54
C VAL A 166 -22.22 -31.86 -19.18
N VAL A 167 -21.59 -32.72 -18.36
CA VAL A 167 -20.73 -33.81 -18.81
C VAL A 167 -21.53 -35.11 -18.80
N ARG A 168 -21.53 -35.80 -19.94
CA ARG A 168 -22.18 -37.10 -20.12
C ARG A 168 -21.14 -38.19 -20.31
N ARG A 169 -21.47 -39.43 -19.94
CA ARG A 169 -20.65 -40.60 -20.21
C ARG A 169 -21.41 -41.51 -21.16
N ARG A 170 -20.77 -41.89 -22.28
CA ARG A 170 -21.34 -42.84 -23.23
C ARG A 170 -20.85 -44.25 -22.89
N LYS A 171 -21.78 -45.18 -22.65
CA LYS A 171 -21.50 -46.62 -22.46
C LYS A 171 -22.33 -47.41 -23.47
N LYS A 172 -21.69 -47.84 -24.56
CA LYS A 172 -22.38 -48.52 -25.69
C LYS A 172 -23.53 -47.63 -26.21
N ASP A 173 -24.78 -48.07 -26.06
CA ASP A 173 -25.99 -47.35 -26.50
C ASP A 173 -26.59 -46.44 -25.41
N ASP A 174 -26.11 -46.51 -24.16
CA ASP A 174 -26.61 -45.68 -23.06
C ASP A 174 -25.77 -44.40 -22.88
N VAL A 175 -26.46 -43.30 -22.59
CA VAL A 175 -25.87 -41.99 -22.26
C VAL A 175 -26.28 -41.62 -20.84
N GLU A 176 -25.30 -41.53 -19.95
CA GLU A 176 -25.50 -41.19 -18.54
C GLU A 176 -25.06 -39.75 -18.29
N GLU A 177 -25.91 -38.91 -17.67
CA GLU A 177 -25.47 -37.60 -17.17
C GLU A 177 -24.66 -37.79 -15.88
N ILE A 178 -23.46 -37.20 -15.83
CA ILE A 178 -22.52 -37.43 -14.73
C ILE A 178 -22.57 -36.28 -13.74
N ALA A 179 -22.26 -35.09 -14.23
CA ALA A 179 -22.14 -33.88 -13.45
C ALA A 179 -22.24 -32.65 -14.37
N PRO A 180 -22.40 -31.44 -13.80
CA PRO A 180 -22.18 -30.21 -14.55
C PRO A 180 -20.76 -30.13 -15.10
N CYS A 181 -20.52 -29.21 -16.04
CA CYS A 181 -19.19 -29.02 -16.61
C CYS A 181 -18.17 -28.57 -15.56
N ILE A 182 -17.08 -29.33 -15.44
CA ILE A 182 -15.98 -29.13 -14.50
C ILE A 182 -14.68 -29.04 -15.28
N TRP A 183 -13.83 -28.07 -14.95
CA TRP A 183 -12.51 -27.95 -15.55
C TRP A 183 -11.47 -27.48 -14.54
N ILE A 184 -10.20 -27.75 -14.88
CA ILE A 184 -9.03 -27.33 -14.12
C ILE A 184 -8.22 -26.40 -15.01
N ASP A 185 -7.87 -25.24 -14.46
CA ASP A 185 -7.12 -24.21 -15.19
C ASP A 185 -5.89 -23.69 -14.46
N LYS A 186 -5.68 -24.09 -13.19
CA LYS A 186 -4.53 -23.67 -12.38
C LYS A 186 -3.97 -24.80 -11.54
N ILE A 187 -2.65 -24.89 -11.54
CA ILE A 187 -1.85 -25.64 -10.57
C ILE A 187 -1.02 -24.61 -9.81
N LEU A 188 -1.18 -24.61 -8.50
CA LEU A 188 -0.77 -23.54 -7.61
C LEU A 188 0.17 -24.08 -6.55
N GLN A 189 1.35 -23.50 -6.42
CA GLN A 189 2.31 -23.84 -5.39
C GLN A 189 2.36 -22.73 -4.34
N ASP A 190 2.17 -23.10 -3.08
CA ASP A 190 2.40 -22.19 -1.96
C ASP A 190 3.91 -21.92 -1.82
N PRO A 191 4.37 -20.65 -1.87
CA PRO A 191 5.79 -20.33 -1.87
C PRO A 191 6.49 -20.64 -0.54
N ASP A 192 5.76 -20.58 0.58
CA ASP A 192 6.33 -20.78 1.92
C ASP A 192 6.47 -22.26 2.28
N THR A 193 5.46 -23.05 1.92
CA THR A 193 5.34 -24.48 2.30
C THR A 193 5.66 -25.45 1.18
N GLY A 194 5.72 -24.97 -0.06
CA GLY A 194 5.85 -25.79 -1.26
C GLY A 194 4.61 -26.65 -1.56
N HIS A 195 3.54 -26.53 -0.78
CA HIS A 195 2.33 -27.33 -0.98
C HIS A 195 1.63 -27.00 -2.29
N ILE A 196 1.28 -28.05 -3.04
CA ILE A 196 0.54 -27.92 -4.29
C ILE A 196 -0.97 -27.92 -4.02
N SER A 197 -1.67 -27.02 -4.70
CA SER A 197 -3.12 -26.91 -4.76
C SER A 197 -3.57 -26.78 -6.21
N THR A 198 -4.84 -27.06 -6.46
CA THR A 198 -5.42 -27.04 -7.82
C THR A 198 -6.70 -26.22 -7.79
N ARG A 199 -6.88 -25.33 -8.77
CA ARG A 199 -8.15 -24.62 -8.93
C ARG A 199 -9.11 -25.47 -9.76
N ILE A 200 -10.24 -25.82 -9.17
CA ILE A 200 -11.35 -26.47 -9.85
C ILE A 200 -12.43 -25.44 -10.07
N ASN A 201 -12.94 -25.40 -11.30
CA ASN A 201 -14.07 -24.56 -11.69
C ASN A 201 -15.25 -25.44 -12.09
N ILE A 202 -16.45 -25.00 -11.75
CA ILE A 202 -17.69 -25.71 -12.04
C ILE A 202 -18.70 -24.71 -12.59
N LEU A 203 -19.22 -24.99 -13.78
CA LEU A 203 -20.37 -24.26 -14.31
C LEU A 203 -21.62 -24.82 -13.65
N SER A 204 -22.22 -24.04 -12.75
CA SER A 204 -23.37 -24.46 -11.95
C SER A 204 -24.64 -23.76 -12.43
N ARG A 205 -25.74 -24.52 -12.48
CA ARG A 205 -27.06 -24.03 -12.87
C ARG A 205 -28.07 -24.25 -11.75
N SER A 206 -28.84 -23.21 -11.43
CA SER A 206 -30.01 -23.27 -10.54
C SER A 206 -31.20 -22.61 -11.22
N GLY A 207 -32.15 -23.42 -11.70
CA GLY A 207 -33.22 -22.95 -12.59
C GLY A 207 -32.63 -22.44 -13.92
N MET A 208 -32.97 -21.21 -14.31
CA MET A 208 -32.40 -20.55 -15.49
C MET A 208 -31.14 -19.72 -15.19
N LYS A 209 -30.65 -19.75 -13.95
CA LYS A 209 -29.51 -18.93 -13.53
C LYS A 209 -28.23 -19.76 -13.51
N TYR A 210 -27.19 -19.24 -14.15
CA TYR A 210 -25.86 -19.83 -14.28
C TYR A 210 -24.84 -19.05 -13.46
N ARG A 211 -23.82 -19.76 -12.97
CA ARG A 211 -22.72 -19.20 -12.19
C ARG A 211 -21.45 -20.03 -12.35
N VAL A 212 -20.27 -19.44 -12.11
CA VAL A 212 -19.01 -20.20 -12.07
C VAL A 212 -18.53 -20.30 -10.63
N ILE A 213 -18.48 -21.53 -10.13
CA ILE A 213 -17.94 -21.83 -8.81
C ILE A 213 -16.47 -22.20 -8.98
N SER A 214 -15.58 -21.37 -8.46
CA SER A 214 -14.12 -21.62 -8.46
C SER A 214 -13.64 -21.87 -7.04
N SER A 215 -12.90 -22.95 -6.83
CA SER A 215 -12.28 -23.28 -5.55
C SER A 215 -10.85 -23.77 -5.74
N VAL A 216 -9.94 -23.28 -4.90
CA VAL A 216 -8.59 -23.83 -4.77
C VAL A 216 -8.64 -24.96 -3.75
N VAL A 217 -8.19 -26.15 -4.14
CA VAL A 217 -8.25 -27.36 -3.34
C VAL A 217 -6.84 -27.91 -3.18
N ALA A 218 -6.43 -28.20 -1.94
CA ALA A 218 -5.11 -28.76 -1.64
C ALA A 218 -4.94 -30.16 -2.28
N ASN A 219 -3.77 -30.45 -2.85
CA ASN A 219 -3.54 -31.68 -3.59
C ASN A 219 -3.74 -32.95 -2.73
N GLY A 220 -3.48 -32.88 -1.41
CA GLY A 220 -3.77 -33.98 -0.49
C GLY A 220 -5.26 -34.35 -0.44
N THR A 221 -6.15 -33.36 -0.54
CA THR A 221 -7.60 -33.59 -0.67
C THR A 221 -7.96 -34.07 -2.08
N MET A 222 -7.24 -33.60 -3.10
CA MET A 222 -7.46 -34.01 -4.50
C MET A 222 -7.17 -35.49 -4.74
N GLN A 223 -6.20 -36.07 -4.02
CA GLN A 223 -5.89 -37.50 -4.09
C GLN A 223 -6.97 -38.37 -3.43
N ASP A 224 -7.76 -37.82 -2.52
CA ASP A 224 -8.92 -38.48 -1.92
C ASP A 224 -10.17 -38.22 -2.76
N THR A 225 -10.36 -39.03 -3.80
CA THR A 225 -11.49 -38.91 -4.73
C THR A 225 -12.84 -38.93 -4.01
N LYS A 226 -12.96 -39.60 -2.85
CA LYS A 226 -14.20 -39.65 -2.10
C LYS A 226 -14.51 -38.29 -1.45
N LYS A 227 -13.54 -37.71 -0.72
CA LYS A 227 -13.70 -36.37 -0.13
C LYS A 227 -13.97 -35.30 -1.16
N LEU A 228 -13.27 -35.37 -2.30
CA LEU A 228 -13.47 -34.42 -3.39
C LEU A 228 -14.87 -34.54 -4.00
N THR A 229 -15.35 -35.78 -4.22
CA THR A 229 -16.72 -36.02 -4.70
C THR A 229 -17.75 -35.50 -3.70
N GLU A 230 -17.57 -35.75 -2.40
CA GLU A 230 -18.44 -35.25 -1.34
C GLU A 230 -18.45 -33.71 -1.29
N TRP A 231 -17.28 -33.08 -1.47
CA TRP A 231 -17.18 -31.63 -1.56
C TRP A 231 -17.93 -31.08 -2.77
N ILE A 232 -17.70 -31.60 -3.98
CA ILE A 232 -18.39 -31.15 -5.20
C ILE A 232 -19.91 -31.30 -5.06
N VAL A 233 -20.39 -32.42 -4.54
CA VAL A 233 -21.82 -32.67 -4.31
C VAL A 233 -22.40 -31.68 -3.29
N SER A 234 -21.64 -31.28 -2.27
CA SER A 234 -22.12 -30.31 -1.28
C SER A 234 -22.26 -28.89 -1.85
N VAL A 235 -21.43 -28.55 -2.84
CA VAL A 235 -21.44 -27.23 -3.49
C VAL A 235 -22.38 -27.20 -4.70
N VAL A 236 -22.61 -28.36 -5.34
CA VAL A 236 -23.43 -28.52 -6.53
C VAL A 236 -24.33 -29.75 -6.38
N PRO A 237 -25.54 -29.59 -5.82
CA PRO A 237 -26.45 -30.71 -5.55
C PRO A 237 -26.98 -31.43 -6.81
N SER A 238 -26.77 -30.86 -8.01
CA SER A 238 -27.22 -31.40 -9.28
C SER A 238 -26.34 -32.53 -9.85
N VAL A 239 -25.35 -33.00 -9.10
CA VAL A 239 -24.55 -34.18 -9.48
C VAL A 239 -25.43 -35.43 -9.47
N VAL A 240 -25.48 -36.14 -10.59
CA VAL A 240 -26.37 -37.28 -10.81
C VAL A 240 -25.64 -38.60 -10.56
N ASP A 241 -24.38 -38.75 -11.02
CA ASP A 241 -23.56 -39.94 -10.79
C ASP A 241 -22.27 -39.58 -10.01
N ARG A 242 -22.29 -39.84 -8.70
CA ARG A 242 -21.13 -39.62 -7.81
C ARG A 242 -19.91 -40.45 -8.20
N LYS A 243 -20.11 -41.68 -8.69
CA LYS A 243 -19.00 -42.56 -9.07
C LYS A 243 -18.37 -42.07 -10.36
N GLY A 244 -19.19 -41.77 -11.37
CA GLY A 244 -18.75 -41.19 -12.63
C GLY A 244 -18.06 -39.84 -12.45
N LEU A 245 -18.54 -39.01 -11.53
CA LEU A 245 -17.90 -37.74 -11.16
C LEU A 245 -16.49 -37.98 -10.60
N GLY A 246 -16.32 -38.92 -9.67
CA GLY A 246 -15.00 -39.27 -9.13
C GLY A 246 -14.02 -39.76 -10.20
N GLU A 247 -14.50 -40.56 -11.16
CA GLU A 247 -13.72 -41.00 -12.32
C GLU A 247 -13.31 -39.81 -13.21
N LEU A 248 -14.26 -38.94 -13.57
CA LEU A 248 -14.02 -37.75 -14.39
C LEU A 248 -12.95 -36.84 -13.77
N VAL A 249 -13.11 -36.48 -12.50
CA VAL A 249 -12.20 -35.55 -11.82
C VAL A 249 -10.80 -36.13 -11.71
N LYS A 250 -10.67 -37.44 -11.46
CA LYS A 250 -9.39 -38.13 -11.43
C LYS A 250 -8.68 -38.06 -12.78
N GLU A 251 -9.42 -38.21 -13.88
CA GLU A 251 -8.85 -38.13 -15.23
C GLU A 251 -8.51 -36.69 -15.63
N LEU A 252 -9.35 -35.71 -15.26
CA LEU A 252 -9.04 -34.29 -15.45
C LEU A 252 -7.76 -33.90 -14.70
N LEU A 253 -7.57 -34.40 -13.48
CA LEU A 253 -6.35 -34.16 -12.72
C LEU A 253 -5.12 -34.74 -13.41
N ARG A 254 -5.19 -36.02 -13.81
CA ARG A 254 -4.08 -36.69 -14.51
C ARG A 254 -3.65 -35.96 -15.79
N ASP A 255 -4.60 -35.36 -16.49
CA ASP A 255 -4.36 -34.58 -17.71
C ASP A 255 -3.86 -33.15 -17.41
N ALA A 256 -4.35 -32.53 -16.34
CA ALA A 256 -3.97 -31.16 -15.96
C ALA A 256 -2.50 -31.05 -15.55
N PHE A 257 -2.00 -31.94 -14.69
CA PHE A 257 -0.63 -31.90 -14.14
C PHE A 257 0.51 -31.82 -15.18
N PRO A 258 0.49 -32.57 -16.29
CA PRO A 258 1.52 -32.44 -17.33
C PRO A 258 1.30 -31.27 -18.29
N ARG A 259 0.11 -30.65 -18.32
CA ARG A 259 -0.28 -29.66 -19.33
C ARG A 259 -0.28 -28.22 -18.82
N ILE A 260 -0.57 -28.03 -17.54
CA ILE A 260 -0.71 -26.72 -16.90
C ILE A 260 0.56 -26.43 -16.12
N ASP A 261 1.25 -25.37 -16.49
CA ASP A 261 2.42 -24.90 -15.75
C ASP A 261 2.04 -24.55 -14.31
N THR A 262 2.88 -24.96 -13.36
CA THR A 262 2.68 -24.64 -11.95
C THR A 262 3.03 -23.18 -11.73
N GLN A 263 2.08 -22.44 -11.13
CA GLN A 263 2.25 -21.03 -10.77
C GLN A 263 2.45 -20.89 -9.26
N LEU A 264 3.24 -19.91 -8.84
CA LEU A 264 3.35 -19.51 -7.44
C LEU A 264 2.05 -18.80 -7.00
N TRP A 265 1.45 -19.29 -5.91
CA TRP A 265 0.21 -18.77 -5.38
C TRP A 265 0.47 -17.67 -4.37
N ILE A 266 0.30 -16.43 -4.82
CA ILE A 266 0.56 -15.24 -4.04
C ILE A 266 -0.73 -14.79 -3.35
N LYS A 267 -0.76 -14.95 -2.03
CA LYS A 267 -1.92 -14.67 -1.17
C LYS A 267 -1.81 -13.37 -0.39
N GLY A 268 -0.67 -12.69 -0.48
CA GLY A 268 -0.36 -11.47 0.26
C GLY A 268 0.26 -10.41 -0.63
N GLU A 269 0.15 -9.17 -0.19
CA GLU A 269 0.78 -7.99 -0.80
C GLU A 269 2.27 -7.94 -0.41
N GLY A 270 3.13 -7.37 -1.23
CA GLY A 270 4.55 -7.28 -0.92
C GLY A 270 5.50 -7.61 -2.04
N TRP A 271 6.79 -7.43 -1.74
CA TRP A 271 7.89 -7.90 -2.58
C TRP A 271 7.90 -9.42 -2.68
N LEU A 272 8.03 -9.90 -3.91
CA LEU A 272 8.25 -11.30 -4.26
C LEU A 272 9.70 -11.46 -4.66
N ARG A 273 10.36 -12.48 -4.09
CA ARG A 273 11.77 -12.77 -4.33
C ARG A 273 11.93 -14.13 -4.97
N SER A 274 12.94 -14.26 -5.82
CA SER A 274 13.45 -15.55 -6.28
C SER A 274 14.25 -16.27 -5.19
N ASP A 275 14.62 -17.52 -5.44
CA ASP A 275 15.39 -18.36 -4.51
C ASP A 275 16.76 -17.72 -4.15
N ASP A 276 17.33 -16.92 -5.06
CA ASP A 276 18.57 -16.16 -4.86
C ASP A 276 18.36 -14.82 -4.10
N SER A 277 17.18 -14.62 -3.51
CA SER A 277 16.76 -13.40 -2.80
C SER A 277 16.67 -12.13 -3.65
N VAL A 278 16.77 -12.25 -4.98
CA VAL A 278 16.58 -11.14 -5.92
C VAL A 278 15.08 -10.82 -6.01
N ILE A 279 14.74 -9.53 -6.04
CA ILE A 279 13.35 -9.08 -6.17
C ILE A 279 12.87 -9.32 -7.61
N ASP A 280 11.89 -10.21 -7.79
CA ASP A 280 11.32 -10.57 -9.09
C ASP A 280 10.09 -9.72 -9.43
N ALA A 281 9.30 -9.38 -8.41
CA ALA A 281 8.01 -8.72 -8.56
C ALA A 281 7.52 -8.12 -7.24
N CYS A 282 6.38 -7.45 -7.31
CA CYS A 282 5.69 -6.84 -6.18
C CYS A 282 4.17 -6.92 -6.38
N VAL A 283 3.43 -7.26 -5.32
CA VAL A 283 1.96 -7.25 -5.34
C VAL A 283 1.42 -6.03 -4.60
N CYS A 284 0.73 -5.15 -5.31
CA CYS A 284 0.03 -3.97 -4.79
C CYS A 284 -1.49 -4.18 -4.85
N GLY A 285 -2.11 -4.59 -3.75
CA GLY A 285 -3.53 -4.97 -3.75
C GLY A 285 -3.75 -6.28 -4.50
N GLN A 286 -4.29 -6.20 -5.71
CA GLN A 286 -4.43 -7.33 -6.65
C GLN A 286 -3.50 -7.21 -7.86
N GLU A 287 -2.79 -6.10 -7.99
CA GLU A 287 -1.93 -5.80 -9.13
C GLU A 287 -0.55 -6.43 -8.94
N LEU A 288 -0.05 -7.13 -9.96
CA LEU A 288 1.30 -7.68 -10.00
C LEU A 288 2.20 -6.79 -10.85
N LEU A 289 3.20 -6.18 -10.22
CA LEU A 289 4.23 -5.38 -10.88
C LEU A 289 5.50 -6.22 -10.95
N THR A 290 6.09 -6.39 -12.13
CA THR A 290 7.24 -7.28 -12.33
C THR A 290 8.51 -6.52 -12.66
N ALA A 291 9.63 -7.03 -12.17
CA ALA A 291 10.95 -6.62 -12.62
C ALA A 291 11.13 -6.91 -14.13
N PRO A 292 12.00 -6.15 -14.83
CA PRO A 292 12.38 -6.43 -16.20
C PRO A 292 12.88 -7.88 -16.37
N GLY A 293 12.28 -8.61 -17.31
CA GLY A 293 12.66 -10.00 -17.62
C GLY A 293 11.95 -11.07 -16.81
N THR A 294 11.14 -10.71 -15.81
CA THR A 294 10.34 -11.66 -15.04
C THR A 294 9.14 -12.17 -15.84
N ASP A 295 8.93 -13.50 -15.86
CA ASP A 295 7.75 -14.10 -16.48
C ASP A 295 6.51 -13.95 -15.59
N LEU A 296 5.60 -13.07 -15.99
CA LEU A 296 4.29 -12.84 -15.35
C LEU A 296 3.49 -14.14 -15.18
N LYS A 297 3.62 -15.10 -16.11
CA LYS A 297 2.88 -16.37 -16.06
C LYS A 297 3.33 -17.27 -14.92
N ARG A 298 4.45 -17.00 -14.26
CA ARG A 298 4.91 -17.72 -13.08
C ARG A 298 4.00 -17.48 -11.87
N PHE A 299 3.24 -16.39 -11.83
CA PHE A 299 2.51 -15.98 -10.62
C PHE A 299 0.99 -16.07 -10.81
N TYR A 300 0.31 -16.40 -9.72
CA TYR A 300 -1.14 -16.27 -9.57
C TYR A 300 -1.44 -15.50 -8.29
N VAL A 301 -1.91 -14.26 -8.45
CA VAL A 301 -2.25 -13.37 -7.35
C VAL A 301 -3.73 -13.55 -6.99
N ASP A 302 -4.00 -13.82 -5.71
CA ASP A 302 -5.35 -13.96 -5.18
C ASP A 302 -5.35 -13.50 -3.71
N VAL A 303 -5.28 -12.17 -3.54
CA VAL A 303 -5.25 -11.54 -2.22
C VAL A 303 -6.69 -11.39 -1.71
N SER A 304 -7.08 -12.17 -0.71
CA SER A 304 -8.49 -12.20 -0.25
C SER A 304 -8.96 -10.90 0.40
N ALA A 305 -8.06 -10.12 1.02
CA ALA A 305 -8.40 -8.89 1.73
C ALA A 305 -7.24 -7.88 1.62
N PRO A 306 -7.05 -7.25 0.44
CA PRO A 306 -5.95 -6.34 0.21
C PRO A 306 -6.06 -5.12 1.14
N ARG A 307 -4.92 -4.69 1.67
CA ARG A 307 -4.79 -3.48 2.48
C ARG A 307 -4.54 -2.27 1.60
N LEU A 308 -3.73 -2.43 0.56
CA LEU A 308 -3.51 -1.44 -0.48
C LEU A 308 -4.75 -1.40 -1.38
N SER A 309 -5.20 -0.19 -1.67
CA SER A 309 -6.42 0.05 -2.43
C SER A 309 -6.28 1.38 -3.15
N GLN A 310 -6.81 1.47 -4.36
CA GLN A 310 -6.66 2.67 -5.20
C GLN A 310 -7.99 3.39 -5.36
N SER A 311 -7.95 4.72 -5.41
CA SER A 311 -9.05 5.60 -5.78
C SER A 311 -8.49 6.83 -6.52
N GLY A 312 -9.14 7.19 -7.62
CA GLY A 312 -8.69 8.27 -8.48
C GLY A 312 -7.55 7.86 -9.43
N THR A 313 -6.75 8.84 -9.85
CA THR A 313 -5.61 8.65 -10.77
C THR A 313 -4.32 9.22 -10.16
N LEU A 314 -3.17 8.87 -10.71
CA LEU A 314 -1.89 9.44 -10.25
C LEU A 314 -1.80 10.94 -10.57
N GLU A 315 -2.34 11.35 -11.73
CA GLU A 315 -2.40 12.74 -12.18
C GLU A 315 -3.29 13.58 -11.25
N ASP A 316 -4.47 13.06 -10.89
CA ASP A 316 -5.37 13.71 -9.96
C ASP A 316 -4.78 13.79 -8.54
N TRP A 317 -4.07 12.74 -8.09
CA TRP A 317 -3.34 12.78 -6.81
C TRP A 317 -2.27 13.87 -6.80
N ASN A 318 -1.49 13.99 -7.88
CA ASN A 318 -0.50 15.05 -8.02
C ASN A 318 -1.16 16.46 -7.96
N ARG A 319 -2.28 16.64 -8.65
CA ARG A 319 -3.01 17.93 -8.67
C ARG A 319 -3.66 18.27 -7.32
N ASP A 320 -4.36 17.32 -6.71
CA ASP A 320 -5.25 17.57 -5.58
C ASP A 320 -4.56 17.35 -4.22
N VAL A 321 -3.46 16.59 -4.17
CA VAL A 321 -2.71 16.27 -2.95
C VAL A 321 -1.26 16.81 -3.02
N LEU A 322 -0.48 16.48 -4.04
CA LEU A 322 0.94 16.92 -4.08
C LEU A 322 1.09 18.45 -4.17
N ASN A 323 0.32 19.11 -5.03
CA ASN A 323 0.36 20.57 -5.19
C ASN A 323 0.13 21.34 -3.86
N PRO A 324 -0.91 21.06 -3.06
CA PRO A 324 -1.02 21.71 -1.75
C PRO A 324 0.05 21.21 -0.75
N VAL A 325 0.49 19.95 -0.83
CA VAL A 325 1.57 19.41 0.03
C VAL A 325 2.91 20.12 -0.22
N SER A 326 3.26 20.42 -1.46
CA SER A 326 4.56 21.02 -1.82
C SER A 326 4.79 22.40 -1.19
N LYS A 327 3.71 23.08 -0.79
CA LYS A 327 3.74 24.36 -0.07
C LYS A 327 4.13 24.22 1.40
N ASN A 328 4.38 23.00 1.89
CA ASN A 328 4.80 22.74 3.26
C ASN A 328 5.92 21.71 3.32
N TYR A 329 7.13 22.17 3.68
CA TYR A 329 8.30 21.30 3.74
C TYR A 329 8.18 20.13 4.72
N VAL A 330 7.42 20.25 5.82
CA VAL A 330 7.22 19.12 6.74
C VAL A 330 6.37 18.02 6.08
N LEU A 331 5.30 18.37 5.36
CA LEU A 331 4.52 17.40 4.58
C LEU A 331 5.33 16.81 3.42
N THR A 332 6.09 17.66 2.69
CA THR A 332 7.00 17.21 1.62
C THR A 332 8.04 16.22 2.13
N GLY A 333 8.63 16.47 3.31
CA GLY A 333 9.53 15.53 3.97
C GLY A 333 8.82 14.26 4.46
N ALA A 334 7.58 14.38 4.98
CA ALA A 334 6.81 13.24 5.46
C ALA A 334 6.42 12.28 4.33
N ILE A 335 6.00 12.75 3.15
CA ILE A 335 5.71 11.86 2.02
C ILE A 335 6.96 11.14 1.51
N GLN A 336 8.13 11.81 1.55
CA GLN A 336 9.41 11.20 1.20
C GLN A 336 9.84 10.13 2.20
N LEU A 337 9.69 10.37 3.51
CA LEU A 337 9.87 9.36 4.55
C LEU A 337 8.89 8.18 4.38
N GLY A 338 7.68 8.48 3.90
CA GLY A 338 6.68 7.49 3.54
C GLY A 338 7.14 6.57 2.41
N LEU A 339 7.69 7.13 1.31
CA LEU A 339 8.19 6.35 0.17
C LEU A 339 9.50 5.62 0.49
N ALA A 340 10.37 6.20 1.33
CA ALA A 340 11.62 5.58 1.77
C ALA A 340 11.41 4.17 2.33
N ALA A 341 10.29 3.94 3.02
CA ALA A 341 9.95 2.63 3.57
C ALA A 341 9.86 1.52 2.50
N SER A 342 9.41 1.85 1.28
CA SER A 342 9.33 0.90 0.16
C SER A 342 10.69 0.56 -0.44
N MET A 343 11.71 1.42 -0.25
CA MET A 343 13.05 1.24 -0.79
C MET A 343 13.99 0.42 0.09
N ILE A 344 13.64 0.22 1.36
CA ILE A 344 14.51 -0.43 2.36
C ILE A 344 14.97 -1.83 1.90
N ASP A 345 14.08 -2.57 1.23
CA ASP A 345 14.33 -3.93 0.76
C ASP A 345 15.41 -4.01 -0.35
N PHE A 346 15.79 -2.88 -0.96
CA PHE A 346 16.86 -2.79 -1.96
C PHE A 346 18.21 -2.37 -1.39
N LEU A 347 18.25 -1.85 -0.15
CA LEU A 347 19.44 -1.22 0.42
C LEU A 347 19.85 -1.94 1.71
N PRO A 348 20.84 -2.86 1.65
CA PRO A 348 21.25 -3.63 2.82
C PRO A 348 21.89 -2.75 3.89
N GLY A 349 21.74 -3.14 5.16
CA GLY A 349 22.36 -2.46 6.31
C GLY A 349 21.56 -1.28 6.88
N LEU A 350 20.40 -0.96 6.31
CA LEU A 350 19.47 0.01 6.90
C LEU A 350 18.76 -0.58 8.13
N SER A 351 18.56 0.27 9.14
CA SER A 351 17.94 -0.12 10.42
C SER A 351 16.56 0.51 10.61
N SER A 352 15.69 -0.20 11.32
CA SER A 352 14.31 0.22 11.58
C SER A 352 14.27 1.56 12.33
N CYS A 353 13.15 2.28 12.21
CA CYS A 353 12.97 3.59 12.81
C CYS A 353 11.51 3.90 13.10
N ILE A 354 11.29 4.72 14.13
CA ILE A 354 9.98 5.27 14.50
C ILE A 354 10.10 6.79 14.41
N PHE A 355 9.45 7.40 13.43
CA PHE A 355 9.30 8.84 13.28
C PHE A 355 8.03 9.29 14.02
N ASN A 356 8.18 10.10 15.06
CA ASN A 356 7.08 10.67 15.81
C ASN A 356 6.93 12.14 15.47
N PHE A 357 5.83 12.48 14.79
CA PHE A 357 5.44 13.84 14.50
C PHE A 357 4.56 14.34 15.65
N PHE A 358 5.17 15.09 16.57
CA PHE A 358 4.50 15.50 17.80
C PHE A 358 4.25 17.00 17.86
N GLY A 359 3.25 17.38 18.63
CA GLY A 359 2.87 18.77 18.85
C GLY A 359 1.46 18.89 19.42
N GLY A 360 1.02 20.10 19.72
CA GLY A 360 -0.25 20.38 20.39
C GLY A 360 -1.48 19.95 19.57
N ALA A 361 -2.62 19.82 20.24
CA ALA A 361 -3.90 19.53 19.60
C ALA A 361 -4.22 20.53 18.46
N GLY A 362 -4.80 20.03 17.35
CA GLY A 362 -5.20 20.87 16.21
C GLY A 362 -4.08 21.30 15.27
N ARG A 363 -2.85 20.82 15.47
CA ARG A 363 -1.66 21.18 14.67
C ARG A 363 -1.45 20.32 13.42
N GLY A 364 -2.49 19.68 12.89
CA GLY A 364 -2.41 18.95 11.62
C GLY A 364 -1.71 17.59 11.64
N LYS A 365 -1.47 17.01 12.83
CA LYS A 365 -0.92 15.64 13.02
C LYS A 365 -1.68 14.57 12.21
N THR A 366 -3.00 14.52 12.36
CA THR A 366 -3.86 13.56 11.63
C THR A 366 -3.79 13.79 10.13
N LEU A 367 -3.76 15.06 9.70
CA LEU A 367 -3.62 15.39 8.27
C LEU A 367 -2.28 14.90 7.71
N LEU A 368 -1.18 15.10 8.42
CA LEU A 368 0.13 14.56 8.03
C LEU A 368 0.07 13.04 7.82
N LEU A 369 -0.50 12.33 8.80
CA LEU A 369 -0.60 10.87 8.72
C LEU A 369 -1.52 10.42 7.58
N SER A 370 -2.64 11.11 7.35
CA SER A 370 -3.53 10.88 6.22
C SER A 370 -2.87 11.16 4.87
N THR A 371 -2.04 12.19 4.75
CA THR A 371 -1.28 12.49 3.53
C THR A 371 -0.33 11.35 3.19
N VAL A 372 0.44 10.85 4.16
CA VAL A 372 1.33 9.71 3.94
C VAL A 372 0.53 8.43 3.64
N ALA A 373 -0.59 8.20 4.33
CA ALA A 373 -1.46 7.06 4.06
C ALA A 373 -2.01 7.07 2.62
N SER A 374 -2.29 8.27 2.08
CA SER A 374 -2.82 8.43 0.73
C SER A 374 -1.87 7.92 -0.36
N LEU A 375 -0.57 7.75 -0.08
CA LEU A 375 0.36 7.14 -1.02
C LEU A 375 -0.01 5.67 -1.31
N TYR A 376 -0.55 4.96 -0.32
CA TYR A 376 -0.70 3.52 -0.31
C TYR A 376 -2.16 3.04 -0.38
N GLY A 377 -3.11 3.82 0.15
CA GLY A 377 -4.51 3.42 0.15
C GLY A 377 -5.40 4.17 1.12
N ASN A 378 -6.48 3.51 1.57
CA ASN A 378 -7.54 4.14 2.34
C ASN A 378 -7.03 4.82 3.62
N THR A 379 -7.30 6.12 3.72
CA THR A 379 -6.83 7.04 4.78
C THR A 379 -7.83 7.25 5.92
N THR A 380 -8.99 6.59 5.87
CA THR A 380 -10.07 6.76 6.85
C THR A 380 -9.57 6.41 8.26
N ALA A 381 -9.74 7.29 9.22
CA ALA A 381 -9.35 7.02 10.61
C ALA A 381 -10.06 5.75 11.15
N PRO A 382 -9.40 4.91 11.96
CA PRO A 382 -10.01 3.72 12.54
C PRO A 382 -11.29 4.05 13.32
N GLY A 383 -12.40 3.37 13.00
CA GLY A 383 -13.71 3.58 13.63
C GLY A 383 -14.62 4.60 12.95
N GLN A 384 -14.17 5.28 11.89
CA GLN A 384 -15.02 6.12 11.05
C GLN A 384 -15.65 5.32 9.90
N SER A 385 -16.88 5.65 9.52
CA SER A 385 -17.62 4.94 8.47
C SER A 385 -17.00 5.20 7.09
N SER A 386 -16.48 4.15 6.46
CA SER A 386 -15.88 4.15 5.13
C SER A 386 -16.90 4.10 3.98
N VAL A 387 -18.07 4.74 4.14
CA VAL A 387 -19.15 4.68 3.13
C VAL A 387 -18.62 5.21 1.80
N GLY A 388 -18.56 4.34 0.79
CA GLY A 388 -18.05 4.66 -0.55
C GLY A 388 -16.53 4.55 -0.72
N ARG A 389 -15.75 4.19 0.30
CA ARG A 389 -14.29 3.97 0.20
C ARG A 389 -13.95 2.49 0.27
N GLY A 390 -13.28 1.98 -0.76
CA GLY A 390 -12.77 0.60 -0.81
C GLY A 390 -11.54 0.40 0.07
N GLY A 391 -11.36 -0.80 0.62
CA GLY A 391 -10.17 -1.20 1.38
C GLY A 391 -10.22 -0.89 2.89
N ARG A 392 -9.39 -1.59 3.66
CA ARG A 392 -9.18 -1.32 5.09
C ARG A 392 -8.29 -0.09 5.27
N SER A 393 -8.45 0.62 6.38
CA SER A 393 -7.57 1.75 6.70
C SER A 393 -6.11 1.30 6.80
N ILE A 394 -5.21 2.12 6.25
CA ILE A 394 -3.77 1.95 6.39
C ILE A 394 -3.26 2.54 7.71
N ILE A 395 -4.04 3.43 8.33
CA ILE A 395 -3.76 4.02 9.63
C ILE A 395 -4.24 3.07 10.72
N GLU A 396 -3.36 2.78 11.67
CA GLU A 396 -3.66 2.01 12.87
C GLU A 396 -3.81 2.93 14.08
N THR A 397 -4.44 2.46 15.15
CA THR A 397 -4.48 3.16 16.46
C THR A 397 -3.75 2.34 17.52
N PHE A 398 -3.18 3.01 18.51
CA PHE A 398 -2.57 2.35 19.68
C PHE A 398 -3.54 1.57 20.56
N GLY A 399 -4.87 1.69 20.38
CA GLY A 399 -5.90 0.95 21.12
C GLY A 399 -5.88 -0.59 20.96
N SER A 400 -4.96 -1.14 20.17
CA SER A 400 -4.74 -2.58 20.06
C SER A 400 -3.61 -3.04 21.00
N THR A 401 -3.66 -4.28 21.49
CA THR A 401 -2.55 -4.82 22.31
C THR A 401 -1.22 -4.71 21.56
N GLN A 402 -0.10 -4.44 22.25
CA GLN A 402 1.25 -4.36 21.65
C GLN A 402 1.54 -5.53 20.69
N ARG A 403 1.05 -6.73 21.05
CA ARG A 403 1.18 -7.94 20.23
C ARG A 403 0.41 -7.87 18.91
N ALA A 404 -0.78 -7.27 18.91
CA ALA A 404 -1.54 -7.06 17.70
C ALA A 404 -0.86 -6.02 16.80
N LEU A 405 -0.34 -4.94 17.38
CA LEU A 405 0.41 -3.91 16.64
C LEU A 405 1.66 -4.49 15.99
N GLN A 406 2.46 -5.27 16.73
CA GLN A 406 3.64 -5.97 16.18
C GLN A 406 3.27 -7.00 15.11
N ALA A 407 2.20 -7.77 15.31
CA ALA A 407 1.73 -8.72 14.32
C ALA A 407 1.33 -8.02 13.01
N LYS A 408 0.74 -6.82 13.11
CA LYS A 408 0.44 -5.95 11.96
C LYS A 408 1.70 -5.36 11.34
N SER A 409 2.70 -4.95 12.13
CA SER A 409 3.99 -4.44 11.61
C SER A 409 4.70 -5.49 10.77
N GLN A 410 4.66 -6.76 11.18
CA GLN A 410 5.23 -7.88 10.42
C GLN A 410 4.47 -8.18 9.12
N GLN A 411 3.18 -7.85 9.07
CA GLN A 411 2.35 -8.00 7.88
C GLN A 411 2.43 -6.77 6.96
N ALA A 412 2.94 -5.63 7.43
CA ALA A 412 3.16 -4.46 6.61
C ALA A 412 4.29 -4.75 5.61
N SER A 413 3.91 -4.90 4.34
CA SER A 413 4.82 -5.43 3.33
C SER A 413 5.53 -4.36 2.51
N LEU A 414 4.87 -3.25 2.18
CA LEU A 414 5.37 -2.29 1.17
C LEU A 414 5.61 -0.86 1.64
N GLY A 415 5.02 -0.42 2.74
CA GLY A 415 5.10 0.97 3.20
C GLY A 415 5.34 1.07 4.70
N PRO A 416 5.41 2.30 5.23
CA PRO A 416 5.58 2.50 6.66
C PRO A 416 4.34 2.01 7.40
N MET A 417 4.52 1.59 8.64
CA MET A 417 3.41 1.42 9.55
C MET A 417 2.96 2.79 10.05
N LEU A 418 1.73 3.17 9.75
CA LEU A 418 1.15 4.45 10.17
C LEU A 418 0.31 4.24 11.42
N ILE A 419 0.60 4.98 12.48
CA ILE A 419 -0.09 4.83 13.77
C ILE A 419 -0.52 6.20 14.31
N ASP A 420 -1.80 6.36 14.61
CA ASP A 420 -2.30 7.57 15.24
C ASP A 420 -2.17 7.47 16.76
N GLU A 421 -1.63 8.54 17.37
CA GLU A 421 -1.50 8.81 18.81
C GLU A 421 -0.71 7.77 19.64
N ILE A 422 0.63 7.89 19.68
CA ILE A 422 1.52 7.03 20.50
C ILE A 422 1.34 7.15 22.02
N GLY A 423 0.64 8.19 22.49
CA GLY A 423 0.44 8.50 23.91
C GLY A 423 -0.96 8.24 24.47
N SER A 424 -1.92 7.75 23.67
CA SER A 424 -3.32 7.62 24.10
C SER A 424 -3.59 6.52 25.14
N ASN A 425 -2.61 5.66 25.41
CA ASN A 425 -2.73 4.51 26.29
C ASN A 425 -1.76 4.60 27.47
N SER A 426 -2.25 4.23 28.66
CA SER A 426 -1.46 4.02 29.88
C SER A 426 -0.51 2.82 29.73
N PHE A 427 0.58 2.96 28.98
CA PHE A 427 1.54 1.89 28.77
C PHE A 427 2.73 1.98 29.74
N GLY A 428 3.00 0.88 30.45
CA GLY A 428 4.26 0.67 31.17
C GLY A 428 5.41 0.12 30.29
N ASP A 429 5.16 -0.19 29.02
CA ASP A 429 6.06 -0.99 28.16
C ASP A 429 6.35 -0.35 26.76
N LEU A 430 6.17 0.96 26.59
CA LEU A 430 6.46 1.65 25.31
C LEU A 430 7.93 1.45 24.89
N ASP A 431 8.87 1.46 25.85
CA ASP A 431 10.29 1.18 25.64
C ASP A 431 10.53 -0.13 24.89
N ARG A 432 9.78 -1.16 25.28
CA ARG A 432 9.89 -2.49 24.71
C ARG A 432 9.38 -2.48 23.28
N TYR A 433 8.28 -1.78 23.01
CA TYR A 433 7.78 -1.62 21.65
C TYR A 433 8.78 -0.87 20.75
N VAL A 434 9.33 0.26 21.21
CA VAL A 434 10.33 1.03 20.45
C VAL A 434 11.58 0.19 20.19
N TYR A 435 12.04 -0.55 21.19
CA TYR A 435 13.21 -1.41 21.07
C TYR A 435 12.99 -2.60 20.13
N GLU A 436 11.90 -3.35 20.28
CA GLU A 436 11.60 -4.53 19.46
C GLU A 436 11.31 -4.13 18.00
N THR A 437 10.53 -3.07 17.78
CA THR A 437 10.23 -2.57 16.43
C THR A 437 11.48 -2.00 15.76
N GLY A 438 12.27 -1.22 16.50
CA GLY A 438 13.49 -0.62 16.00
C GLY A 438 14.68 -1.59 15.81
N ASN A 439 14.57 -2.85 16.26
CA ASN A 439 15.53 -3.91 15.93
C ASN A 439 15.10 -4.77 14.73
N GLY A 440 13.91 -4.50 14.19
CA GLY A 440 13.26 -5.39 13.26
C GLY A 440 12.66 -6.57 14.02
N ALA A 441 11.33 -6.59 14.12
CA ALA A 441 10.67 -7.67 14.83
C ALA A 441 10.93 -9.00 14.10
N SER A 442 11.32 -10.03 14.85
CA SER A 442 11.34 -11.43 14.41
C SER A 442 10.49 -12.23 15.39
N ARG A 443 9.67 -13.16 14.88
CA ARG A 443 8.94 -14.09 15.75
C ARG A 443 8.76 -15.45 15.11
N THR A 444 8.95 -16.44 15.96
CA THR A 444 8.49 -17.81 15.81
C THR A 444 6.98 -17.88 16.07
N ARG A 445 6.19 -18.34 15.09
CA ARG A 445 4.76 -18.69 15.23
C ARG A 445 4.60 -20.20 15.12
N LEU A 446 3.63 -20.80 15.83
CA LEU A 446 3.15 -22.13 15.45
C LEU A 446 2.10 -21.97 14.35
N SER A 447 2.24 -22.71 13.26
CA SER A 447 1.24 -22.84 12.21
C SER A 447 -0.01 -23.53 12.77
N SER A 448 -1.14 -23.45 12.05
CA SER A 448 -2.36 -24.20 12.40
C SER A 448 -2.13 -25.72 12.44
N ASN A 449 -1.06 -26.21 11.82
CA ASN A 449 -0.68 -27.61 11.80
C ASN A 449 0.32 -27.99 12.91
N GLY A 450 0.72 -27.02 13.75
CA GLY A 450 1.66 -27.25 14.85
C GLY A 450 3.13 -27.06 14.49
N ASP A 451 3.45 -26.62 13.27
CA ASP A 451 4.83 -26.39 12.82
C ASP A 451 5.34 -25.03 13.29
N VAL A 452 6.61 -24.98 13.67
CA VAL A 452 7.30 -23.76 14.11
C VAL A 452 7.74 -22.97 12.86
N GLN A 453 7.06 -21.87 12.57
CA GLN A 453 7.36 -20.94 11.47
C GLN A 453 8.07 -19.69 12.02
N GLU A 454 9.37 -19.57 11.80
CA GLU A 454 10.13 -18.36 12.15
C GLU A 454 10.00 -17.31 11.05
N SER A 455 9.46 -16.13 11.39
CA SER A 455 9.49 -14.97 10.50
C SER A 455 10.85 -14.28 10.63
N PRO A 456 11.59 -14.08 9.52
CA PRO A 456 12.89 -13.41 9.56
C PRO A 456 12.73 -11.96 10.05
N PRO A 457 13.77 -11.40 10.72
CA PRO A 457 13.74 -10.00 11.13
C PRO A 457 13.58 -9.10 9.91
N LYS A 458 12.60 -8.19 9.95
CA LYS A 458 12.33 -7.23 8.88
C LYS A 458 12.65 -5.81 9.35
N THR A 459 13.36 -5.03 8.53
CA THR A 459 13.53 -3.60 8.76
C THR A 459 12.20 -2.87 8.56
N LEU A 460 11.79 -2.06 9.55
CA LEU A 460 10.48 -1.44 9.61
C LEU A 460 10.60 0.07 9.84
N PHE A 461 9.92 0.86 9.02
CA PHE A 461 9.65 2.26 9.31
C PHE A 461 8.25 2.38 9.91
N VAL A 462 8.16 3.08 11.03
CA VAL A 462 6.91 3.46 11.67
C VAL A 462 6.82 4.97 11.64
N MET A 463 5.67 5.51 11.24
CA MET A 463 5.37 6.92 11.37
C MET A 463 4.17 7.05 12.30
N THR A 464 4.32 7.88 13.32
CA THR A 464 3.31 8.06 14.35
C THR A 464 3.11 9.52 14.68
N THR A 465 1.97 9.82 15.28
CA THR A 465 1.62 11.13 15.81
C THR A 465 1.56 11.09 17.34
N GLY A 466 1.73 12.23 18.01
CA GLY A 466 1.58 12.34 19.46
C GLY A 466 1.48 13.79 19.94
N GLU A 467 1.08 14.00 21.19
CA GLU A 467 1.18 15.33 21.83
C GLU A 467 2.58 15.58 22.40
N GLU A 468 3.28 14.50 22.73
CA GLU A 468 4.56 14.50 23.44
C GLU A 468 5.64 13.74 22.64
N PRO A 469 6.92 14.08 22.80
CA PRO A 469 8.02 13.33 22.18
C PRO A 469 8.12 11.92 22.78
N ILE A 470 8.53 10.91 21.99
CA ILE A 470 8.81 9.54 22.47
C ILE A 470 9.75 9.59 23.67
N MET A 471 10.73 10.50 23.65
CA MET A 471 11.68 10.69 24.74
C MET A 471 11.07 11.09 26.09
N SER A 472 9.84 11.61 26.15
CA SER A 472 9.15 11.85 27.43
C SER A 472 8.26 10.68 27.86
N LEU A 473 7.92 9.80 26.92
CA LEU A 473 7.05 8.65 27.13
C LEU A 473 7.79 7.36 27.50
N VAL A 474 9.10 7.27 27.21
CA VAL A 474 9.93 6.11 27.57
C VAL A 474 10.37 6.11 29.05
N SER A 475 10.60 4.92 29.61
CA SER A 475 11.03 4.75 31.01
C SER A 475 12.43 5.34 31.23
N ARG A 476 12.69 5.72 32.49
CA ARG A 476 13.99 6.28 32.92
C ARG A 476 15.19 5.36 32.60
N ASN A 477 14.95 4.05 32.52
CA ASN A 477 15.97 3.03 32.28
C ASN A 477 16.14 2.64 30.80
N ALA A 478 15.45 3.32 29.87
CA ALA A 478 15.60 3.08 28.43
C ALA A 478 17.08 3.15 28.01
N ARG A 479 17.56 2.20 27.20
CA ARG A 479 18.96 2.17 26.74
C ARG A 479 19.16 3.14 25.56
N GLN A 480 20.40 3.57 25.33
CA GLN A 480 20.80 4.46 24.22
C GLN A 480 20.19 4.06 22.87
N GLY A 481 20.16 2.75 22.58
CA GLY A 481 19.57 2.25 21.33
C GLY A 481 18.09 2.60 21.12
N VAL A 482 17.30 2.82 22.17
CA VAL A 482 15.90 3.28 22.05
C VAL A 482 15.85 4.71 21.49
N PHE A 483 16.79 5.57 21.90
CA PHE A 483 16.87 6.97 21.46
C PHE A 483 17.33 7.10 20.00
N ASP A 484 18.19 6.20 19.52
CA ASP A 484 18.61 6.20 18.10
C ASP A 484 17.53 5.67 17.13
N ARG A 485 16.45 5.11 17.70
CA ARG A 485 15.35 4.46 16.97
C ARG A 485 14.08 5.31 16.97
N GLY A 486 13.87 6.14 17.98
CA GLY A 486 12.80 7.13 18.06
C GLY A 486 13.26 8.51 17.58
N VAL A 487 12.70 9.00 16.49
CA VAL A 487 13.02 10.28 15.87
C VAL A 487 11.83 11.22 16.11
N ASP A 488 11.99 12.11 17.08
CA ASP A 488 10.97 13.10 17.44
C ASP A 488 11.09 14.35 16.56
N ILE A 489 10.07 14.62 15.75
CA ILE A 489 9.95 15.77 14.85
C ILE A 489 8.83 16.67 15.38
N ASN A 490 9.21 17.84 15.93
CA ASN A 490 8.26 18.78 16.48
C ASN A 490 7.52 19.54 15.36
N ILE A 491 6.21 19.36 15.24
CA ILE A 491 5.38 20.03 14.26
C ILE A 491 4.54 21.19 14.84
N GLY A 492 4.79 21.57 16.10
CA GLY A 492 4.32 22.79 16.76
C GLY A 492 3.30 22.58 17.89
N GLY A 493 3.33 23.47 18.89
CA GLY A 493 2.50 23.44 20.11
C GLY A 493 2.98 22.40 21.14
N GLY A 494 3.09 22.79 22.42
CA GLY A 494 3.56 21.94 23.52
C GLY A 494 4.40 22.74 24.54
N ASP A 495 4.65 22.18 25.73
CA ASP A 495 5.43 22.82 26.82
C ASP A 495 6.94 23.00 26.48
N VAL A 496 7.38 22.51 25.31
CA VAL A 496 8.73 22.73 24.80
C VAL A 496 8.78 24.07 24.09
N SER A 497 8.90 25.15 24.85
CA SER A 497 9.29 26.46 24.31
C SER A 497 10.75 26.42 23.86
N PHE A 498 10.98 26.76 22.60
CA PHE A 498 12.29 27.07 22.05
C PHE A 498 12.39 28.60 22.02
N GLU A 499 13.10 29.19 22.99
CA GLU A 499 13.22 30.65 23.06
C GLU A 499 14.16 31.13 21.94
N GLY A 500 13.64 32.03 21.08
CA GLY A 500 14.36 32.59 19.93
C GLY A 500 13.53 32.66 18.63
N GLN A 501 12.38 31.98 18.56
CA GLN A 501 11.47 31.96 17.39
C GLN A 501 10.03 32.26 17.83
N SER A 502 9.32 33.09 17.08
CA SER A 502 8.05 33.68 17.53
C SER A 502 6.90 32.66 17.52
N ALA A 503 5.90 32.84 18.39
CA ALA A 503 4.73 31.97 18.49
C ALA A 503 3.91 31.85 17.19
N ASP A 504 4.08 32.78 16.25
CA ASP A 504 3.42 32.79 14.93
C ASP A 504 4.10 31.85 13.91
N GLU A 505 5.36 31.44 14.11
CA GLU A 505 6.08 30.49 13.22
C GLU A 505 5.64 29.02 13.39
N TYR A 506 4.85 28.70 14.43
CA TYR A 506 4.43 27.34 14.75
C TYR A 506 3.07 26.94 14.15
N VAL A 507 2.53 27.69 13.20
CA VAL A 507 1.35 27.26 12.44
C VAL A 507 1.81 26.21 11.42
N PHE A 508 1.73 24.93 11.83
CA PHE A 508 2.12 23.75 11.02
C PHE A 508 1.72 23.86 9.55
N LEU A 509 0.50 24.33 9.28
CA LEU A 509 -0.01 24.56 7.94
C LEU A 509 -0.92 25.80 7.95
N PRO A 510 -0.82 26.68 6.95
CA PRO A 510 -1.89 27.60 6.60
C PRO A 510 -3.24 26.88 6.46
N ASP A 511 -4.33 27.46 6.97
CA ASP A 511 -5.63 26.79 7.04
C ASP A 511 -6.24 26.50 5.67
N ASP A 512 -5.89 27.28 4.64
CA ASP A 512 -6.24 27.02 3.25
C ASP A 512 -5.56 25.75 2.72
N ILE A 513 -4.28 25.54 3.02
CA ILE A 513 -3.56 24.32 2.64
C ILE A 513 -4.15 23.11 3.36
N LYS A 514 -4.45 23.20 4.68
CA LYS A 514 -5.11 22.11 5.41
C LYS A 514 -6.42 21.68 4.76
N LYS A 515 -7.25 22.66 4.37
CA LYS A 515 -8.54 22.42 3.72
C LYS A 515 -8.36 21.78 2.34
N ALA A 516 -7.41 22.27 1.54
CA ALA A 516 -7.12 21.73 0.22
C ALA A 516 -6.68 20.26 0.27
N VAL A 517 -5.68 19.93 1.10
CA VAL A 517 -5.19 18.55 1.25
C VAL A 517 -6.30 17.63 1.78
N SER A 518 -7.03 18.07 2.82
CA SER A 518 -8.12 17.28 3.41
C SER A 518 -9.26 17.01 2.44
N ALA A 519 -9.48 17.88 1.46
CA ALA A 519 -10.52 17.73 0.44
C ALA A 519 -10.11 16.75 -0.68
N GLY A 520 -8.83 16.68 -1.06
CA GLY A 520 -8.33 15.81 -2.12
C GLY A 520 -8.16 14.34 -1.69
N ILE A 521 -7.60 14.10 -0.50
CA ILE A 521 -7.28 12.76 0.01
C ILE A 521 -8.45 11.75 -0.07
N PRO A 522 -9.71 12.10 0.27
CA PRO A 522 -10.85 11.20 0.19
C PRO A 522 -11.07 10.48 -1.14
N SER A 523 -10.73 11.11 -2.26
CA SER A 523 -10.94 10.60 -3.61
C SER A 523 -9.64 10.28 -4.37
N GLN A 524 -8.48 10.68 -3.80
CA GLN A 524 -7.17 10.46 -4.40
C GLN A 524 -6.29 9.70 -3.40
N TYR A 525 -6.21 8.38 -3.54
CA TYR A 525 -5.34 7.56 -2.70
C TYR A 525 -4.88 6.27 -3.38
N GLY A 526 -3.73 5.76 -2.96
CA GLY A 526 -3.17 4.46 -3.33
C GLY A 526 -2.62 4.34 -4.74
N THR A 527 -2.64 5.41 -5.53
CA THR A 527 -2.11 5.43 -6.90
C THR A 527 -0.60 5.68 -6.95
N VAL A 528 -0.03 6.30 -5.90
CA VAL A 528 1.40 6.64 -5.83
C VAL A 528 2.28 5.41 -5.59
N ALA A 529 1.91 4.55 -4.64
CA ALA A 529 2.74 3.39 -4.30
C ALA A 529 2.97 2.44 -5.49
N PRO A 530 1.96 2.00 -6.27
CA PRO A 530 2.18 1.17 -7.45
C PRO A 530 3.10 1.84 -8.48
N ALA A 531 2.90 3.14 -8.75
CA ALA A 531 3.75 3.90 -9.66
C ALA A 531 5.20 3.98 -9.18
N PHE A 532 5.40 4.21 -7.87
CA PHE A 532 6.72 4.22 -7.25
C PHE A 532 7.40 2.85 -7.26
N ILE A 533 6.66 1.77 -6.96
CA ILE A 533 7.17 0.40 -7.04
C ILE A 533 7.61 0.08 -8.48
N GLN A 534 6.82 0.47 -9.48
CA GLN A 534 7.18 0.28 -10.89
C GLN A 534 8.45 1.05 -11.26
N ALA A 535 8.63 2.27 -10.73
CA ALA A 535 9.86 3.03 -10.86
C ALA A 535 11.07 2.30 -10.26
N LEU A 536 10.95 1.79 -9.03
CA LEU A 536 12.00 1.02 -8.37
C LEU A 536 12.38 -0.22 -9.18
N LEU A 537 11.40 -1.02 -9.59
CA LEU A 537 11.62 -2.21 -10.39
C LEU A 537 12.30 -1.90 -11.74
N SER A 538 12.04 -0.72 -12.31
CA SER A 538 12.65 -0.30 -13.58
C SER A 538 14.11 0.14 -13.44
N GLU A 539 14.49 0.73 -12.30
CA GLU A 539 15.83 1.28 -12.07
C GLU A 539 16.80 0.29 -11.41
N MET A 540 16.29 -0.74 -10.73
CA MET A 540 17.08 -1.63 -9.86
C MET A 540 18.27 -2.34 -10.55
N SER A 541 18.28 -2.44 -11.88
CA SER A 541 19.36 -3.07 -12.67
C SER A 541 20.39 -2.08 -13.23
N GLY A 542 20.10 -0.78 -13.19
CA GLY A 542 20.89 0.25 -13.88
C GLY A 542 21.39 1.40 -13.01
N GLN A 543 20.84 1.59 -11.80
CA GLN A 543 21.23 2.65 -10.88
C GLN A 543 21.96 2.08 -9.65
N SER A 544 22.97 2.82 -9.16
CA SER A 544 23.63 2.50 -7.89
C SER A 544 23.07 3.38 -6.79
N TRP A 545 21.94 2.95 -6.24
CA TRP A 545 21.30 3.66 -5.13
C TRP A 545 22.17 3.71 -3.87
N GLU A 546 23.08 2.76 -3.65
CA GLU A 546 24.05 2.82 -2.55
C GLU A 546 25.00 4.01 -2.69
N ALA A 547 25.47 4.31 -3.90
CA ALA A 547 26.34 5.45 -4.16
C ALA A 547 25.57 6.76 -4.02
N GLU A 548 24.38 6.86 -4.61
CA GLU A 548 23.52 8.06 -4.46
C GLU A 548 23.17 8.32 -2.98
N LEU A 549 22.82 7.27 -2.23
CA LEU A 549 22.55 7.38 -0.80
C LEU A 549 23.78 7.86 -0.02
N HIS A 550 24.97 7.37 -0.37
CA HIS A 550 26.21 7.78 0.26
C HIS A 550 26.47 9.27 0.07
N ASP A 551 26.33 9.77 -1.15
CA ASP A 551 26.56 11.19 -1.48
C ASP A 551 25.56 12.09 -0.75
N ILE A 552 24.27 11.75 -0.80
CA ILE A 552 23.22 12.49 -0.07
C ILE A 552 23.49 12.48 1.44
N LYS A 553 23.95 11.34 1.99
CA LYS A 553 24.30 11.25 3.41
C LYS A 553 25.45 12.19 3.74
N GLN A 554 26.48 12.26 2.90
CA GLN A 554 27.61 13.17 3.13
C GLN A 554 27.15 14.64 3.15
N ASP A 555 26.32 15.04 2.19
CA ASP A 555 25.75 16.39 2.11
C ASP A 555 24.94 16.73 3.37
N LEU A 556 24.10 15.80 3.82
CA LEU A 556 23.32 15.96 5.05
C LEU A 556 24.22 16.07 6.28
N VAL A 557 25.17 15.16 6.46
CA VAL A 557 26.08 15.17 7.62
C VAL A 557 26.91 16.45 7.65
N GLY A 558 27.40 16.92 6.50
CA GLY A 558 28.17 18.17 6.40
C GLY A 558 27.34 19.43 6.69
N SER A 559 26.02 19.34 6.66
CA SER A 559 25.10 20.46 6.95
C SER A 559 24.78 20.62 8.44
N TYR A 560 25.20 19.69 9.30
CA TYR A 560 24.91 19.70 10.74
C TYR A 560 26.15 19.90 11.60
N PRO A 561 25.99 20.45 12.82
CA PRO A 561 27.05 20.55 13.82
C PRO A 561 27.74 19.22 14.11
N SER A 562 29.02 19.28 14.49
CA SER A 562 29.85 18.09 14.72
C SER A 562 29.32 17.18 15.85
N TYR A 563 28.61 17.76 16.81
CA TYR A 563 27.94 17.01 17.89
C TYR A 563 26.74 16.17 17.43
N VAL A 564 26.24 16.39 16.21
CA VAL A 564 25.19 15.58 15.57
C VAL A 564 25.79 14.38 14.81
N SER A 565 27.09 14.43 14.48
CA SER A 565 27.79 13.38 13.73
C SER A 565 28.49 12.35 14.63
N ASN A 566 27.81 11.82 15.65
CA ASN A 566 28.33 10.74 16.48
C ASN A 566 27.40 9.51 16.51
N GLY A 567 27.98 8.31 16.35
CA GLY A 567 27.32 7.01 16.58
C GLY A 567 25.89 6.88 16.03
N GLY A 568 24.90 6.98 16.92
CA GLY A 568 23.48 6.74 16.64
C GLY A 568 22.80 7.77 15.73
N ALA A 569 23.24 9.02 15.76
CA ALA A 569 22.65 10.11 15.00
C ALA A 569 22.90 10.00 13.49
N GLU A 570 24.07 9.47 13.08
CA GLU A 570 24.34 9.16 11.68
C GLU A 570 23.35 8.16 11.09
N ARG A 571 22.83 7.22 11.90
CA ARG A 571 21.80 6.28 11.43
C ARG A 571 20.50 7.01 11.13
N VAL A 572 20.15 8.03 11.92
CA VAL A 572 18.96 8.85 11.68
C VAL A 572 19.15 9.67 10.40
N LEU A 573 20.30 10.32 10.23
CA LEU A 573 20.64 11.06 9.02
C LEU A 573 20.65 10.17 7.77
N THR A 574 21.09 8.91 7.87
CA THR A 574 21.02 7.94 6.77
C THR A 574 19.57 7.67 6.32
N ARG A 575 18.60 7.70 7.24
CA ARG A 575 17.17 7.49 6.90
C ARG A 575 16.54 8.74 6.31
N PHE A 576 16.98 9.92 6.73
CA PHE A 576 16.66 11.17 6.03
C PHE A 576 17.28 11.19 4.62
N ALA A 577 18.53 10.74 4.45
CA ALA A 577 19.15 10.59 3.14
C ALA A 577 18.35 9.63 2.24
N LEU A 578 17.85 8.52 2.80
CA LEU A 578 16.96 7.61 2.08
C LEU A 578 15.65 8.27 1.65
N ALA A 579 15.09 9.18 2.47
CA ALA A 579 13.91 9.95 2.11
C ALA A 579 14.17 10.87 0.91
N VAL A 580 15.30 11.57 0.88
CA VAL A 580 15.70 12.39 -0.28
C VAL A 580 15.86 11.51 -1.52
N LEU A 581 16.54 10.37 -1.40
CA LEU A 581 16.71 9.43 -2.50
C LEU A 581 15.35 8.95 -3.04
N ALA A 582 14.42 8.58 -2.16
CA ALA A 582 13.07 8.18 -2.55
C ALA A 582 12.33 9.29 -3.27
N GLY A 583 12.46 10.54 -2.80
CA GLY A 583 11.92 11.72 -3.49
C GLY A 583 12.50 11.90 -4.90
N ARG A 584 13.83 11.79 -5.05
CA ARG A 584 14.52 11.90 -6.34
C ARG A 584 14.08 10.80 -7.32
N VAL A 585 13.97 9.55 -6.86
CA VAL A 585 13.45 8.43 -7.66
C VAL A 585 12.01 8.70 -8.09
N ALA A 586 11.15 9.16 -7.18
CA ALA A 586 9.77 9.49 -7.49
C ALA A 586 9.66 10.61 -8.54
N LEU A 587 10.45 11.68 -8.40
CA LEU A 587 10.45 12.80 -9.34
C LEU A 587 10.96 12.40 -10.73
N ARG A 588 12.13 11.77 -10.82
CA ARG A 588 12.75 11.42 -12.12
C ARG A 588 11.95 10.38 -12.91
N ASN A 589 11.14 9.57 -12.23
CA ASN A 589 10.21 8.62 -12.85
C ASN A 589 8.78 9.16 -13.00
N LYS A 590 8.56 10.47 -12.79
CA LYS A 590 7.27 11.16 -12.96
C LYS A 590 6.16 10.64 -12.05
N VAL A 591 6.51 9.99 -10.94
CA VAL A 591 5.57 9.63 -9.88
C VAL A 591 5.13 10.89 -9.15
N PHE A 592 6.10 11.76 -8.84
CA PHE A 592 5.84 13.15 -8.49
C PHE A 592 5.96 14.02 -9.74
N SER A 593 5.01 14.94 -9.88
CA SER A 593 4.97 15.87 -11.00
C SER A 593 5.95 17.02 -10.79
N GLU A 594 6.86 17.21 -11.75
CA GLU A 594 7.78 18.35 -11.84
C GLU A 594 7.08 19.72 -11.91
N GLN A 595 5.76 19.74 -12.14
CA GLN A 595 4.96 20.96 -12.08
C GLN A 595 4.85 21.53 -10.66
N TYR A 596 4.93 20.67 -9.63
CA TYR A 596 4.61 21.04 -8.25
C TYR A 596 5.79 20.95 -7.29
N VAL A 597 6.80 20.14 -7.61
CA VAL A 597 8.01 19.96 -6.80
C VAL A 597 9.21 19.78 -7.72
N ASP A 598 10.37 20.27 -7.29
CA ASP A 598 11.67 19.95 -7.89
C ASP A 598 12.61 19.27 -6.87
N GLU A 599 13.84 18.95 -7.28
CA GLU A 599 14.82 18.32 -6.39
C GLU A 599 15.19 19.18 -5.18
N ILE A 600 15.18 20.50 -5.32
CA ILE A 600 15.52 21.44 -4.24
C ILE A 600 14.39 21.45 -3.20
N ASP A 601 13.13 21.49 -3.64
CA ASP A 601 11.97 21.42 -2.75
C ASP A 601 11.94 20.10 -1.96
N LEU A 602 12.23 18.99 -2.63
CA LEU A 602 12.30 17.66 -2.00
C LEU A 602 13.43 17.61 -0.96
N PHE A 603 14.63 18.09 -1.31
CA PHE A 603 15.75 18.17 -0.38
C PHE A 603 15.43 19.06 0.83
N ASN A 604 14.89 20.26 0.60
CA ASN A 604 14.47 21.19 1.65
C ASN A 604 13.39 20.59 2.56
N GLY A 605 12.45 19.82 2.00
CA GLY A 605 11.45 19.07 2.77
C GLY A 605 12.07 18.16 3.84
N VAL A 606 13.09 17.40 3.45
CA VAL A 606 13.80 16.52 4.37
C VAL A 606 14.69 17.30 5.34
N ILE A 607 15.39 18.32 4.87
CA ILE A 607 16.24 19.18 5.71
C ILE A 607 15.42 19.83 6.83
N VAL A 608 14.22 20.33 6.55
CA VAL A 608 13.33 20.91 7.57
C VAL A 608 12.97 19.86 8.63
N CYS A 609 12.57 18.65 8.23
CA CYS A 609 12.27 17.57 9.17
C CYS A 609 13.49 17.20 10.03
N ALA A 610 14.67 17.12 9.43
CA ALA A 610 15.91 16.80 10.13
C ALA A 610 16.33 17.93 11.08
N ASN A 611 16.18 19.20 10.70
CA ASN A 611 16.40 20.37 11.56
C ASN A 611 15.47 20.36 12.78
N LEU A 612 14.18 20.07 12.58
CA LEU A 612 13.20 19.96 13.67
C LEU A 612 13.57 18.82 14.65
N TRP A 613 14.09 17.71 14.13
CA TRP A 613 14.61 16.64 14.97
C TRP A 613 15.88 17.05 15.73
N VAL A 614 16.88 17.63 15.07
CA VAL A 614 18.15 18.05 15.69
C VAL A 614 17.90 19.08 16.80
N THR A 615 17.09 20.09 16.51
CA THR A 615 16.73 21.12 17.51
C THR A 615 15.99 20.51 18.69
N THR A 616 15.11 19.53 18.48
CA THR A 616 14.42 18.80 19.55
C THR A 616 15.40 17.95 20.39
N ARG A 617 16.24 17.14 19.75
CA ARG A 617 17.15 16.18 20.42
C ARG A 617 18.26 16.87 21.22
N TRP A 618 18.79 17.98 20.70
CA TRP A 618 19.88 18.74 21.33
C TRP A 618 19.42 20.08 21.93
N ASN A 619 18.12 20.27 22.19
CA ASN A 619 17.61 21.49 22.83
C ASN A 619 18.36 21.86 24.13
N HIS A 620 18.77 20.85 24.89
CA HIS A 620 19.51 21.04 26.14
C HIS A 620 20.87 21.72 25.94
N LEU A 621 21.52 21.55 24.78
CA LEU A 621 22.73 22.28 24.43
C LEU A 621 22.44 23.76 24.18
N TYR A 622 21.41 24.07 23.40
CA TYR A 622 21.00 25.46 23.14
C TYR A 622 20.62 26.20 24.44
N ARG A 623 19.86 25.56 25.34
CA ARG A 623 19.54 26.16 26.66
C ARG A 623 20.79 26.39 27.51
N LEU A 624 21.73 25.44 27.49
CA LEU A 624 22.99 25.59 28.21
C LEU A 624 23.86 26.69 27.61
N SER A 625 23.93 26.83 26.28
CA SER A 625 24.73 27.86 25.63
C SER A 625 24.22 29.26 25.98
N GLU A 626 22.90 29.48 25.93
CA GLU A 626 22.27 30.74 26.35
C GLU A 626 22.61 31.07 27.81
N ALA A 627 22.46 30.08 28.70
CA ALA A 627 22.80 30.26 30.11
C ALA A 627 24.29 30.60 30.31
N LEU A 628 25.19 30.03 29.50
CA LEU A 628 26.64 30.30 29.56
C LEU A 628 27.02 31.67 28.97
N ILE A 629 26.41 32.09 27.85
CA ILE A 629 26.62 33.42 27.26
C ILE A 629 26.13 34.53 28.20
N SER A 630 25.05 34.29 28.94
CA SER A 630 24.52 35.26 29.91
C SER A 630 25.50 35.58 31.06
N GLN A 631 26.53 34.76 31.26
CA GLN A 631 27.53 34.96 32.30
C GLN A 631 28.53 36.03 31.90
N LYS A 632 28.50 37.16 32.62
CA LYS A 632 29.44 38.27 32.42
C LYS A 632 30.91 37.87 32.60
N ARG A 633 31.17 36.86 33.43
CA ARG A 633 32.52 36.36 33.76
C ARG A 633 32.44 34.99 34.42
N ILE A 634 33.28 34.04 33.99
CA ILE A 634 33.41 32.70 34.56
C ILE A 634 34.84 32.52 35.08
N LEU A 635 35.00 32.61 36.40
CA LEU A 635 36.30 32.56 37.06
C LEU A 635 36.92 31.16 37.01
N GLN A 636 38.24 31.09 36.91
CA GLN A 636 38.96 29.84 37.17
C GLN A 636 38.94 29.52 38.67
N SER A 637 38.60 28.29 39.04
CA SER A 637 38.54 27.91 40.45
C SER A 637 38.72 26.41 40.71
N SER A 638 38.53 26.02 41.97
CA SER A 638 38.53 24.63 42.43
C SER A 638 37.24 24.29 43.18
N PRO A 639 36.92 23.00 43.39
CA PRO A 639 35.69 22.58 44.08
C PRO A 639 35.49 23.19 45.47
N ARG A 640 36.56 23.64 46.14
CA ARG A 640 36.50 24.26 47.47
C ARG A 640 35.99 25.71 47.47
N SER A 641 35.81 26.32 46.30
CA SER A 641 35.40 27.72 46.15
C SER A 641 33.94 28.00 46.47
N GLY A 642 33.07 26.99 46.36
CA GLY A 642 31.63 27.14 46.52
C GLY A 642 30.93 27.87 45.36
N LEU A 643 31.64 28.18 44.26
CA LEU A 643 31.04 28.84 43.09
C LEU A 643 30.13 27.86 42.33
N LYS A 644 28.90 28.28 42.02
CA LYS A 644 27.92 27.49 41.27
C LYS A 644 28.36 27.12 39.85
N LEU A 645 29.23 27.91 39.24
CA LEU A 645 29.82 27.73 37.91
C LEU A 645 31.24 28.29 37.91
N TYR A 646 32.23 27.51 37.47
CA TYR A 646 33.61 27.96 37.34
C TYR A 646 34.39 27.19 36.28
N ARG A 647 35.46 27.80 35.78
CA ARG A 647 36.39 27.19 34.81
C ARG A 647 37.39 26.27 35.54
N HIS A 648 37.55 25.05 35.05
CA HIS A 648 38.55 24.10 35.54
C HIS A 648 39.93 24.40 34.93
N GLN A 649 40.99 23.77 35.45
CA GLN A 649 42.34 23.89 34.90
C GLN A 649 42.51 23.15 33.56
N GLU A 650 41.60 22.23 33.22
CA GLU A 650 41.65 21.43 31.99
C GLU A 650 40.99 22.20 30.83
N TRP A 651 41.62 22.11 29.65
CA TRP A 651 41.15 22.71 28.41
C TRP A 651 41.03 21.64 27.34
N ARG A 652 40.07 21.77 26.43
CA ARG A 652 39.92 20.89 25.27
C ARG A 652 39.57 21.70 24.03
N GLY A 653 40.35 21.51 22.96
CA GLY A 653 40.11 22.19 21.68
C GLY A 653 40.09 23.72 21.77
N ASN A 654 41.00 24.33 22.54
CA ASN A 654 41.05 25.77 22.85
C ASN A 654 39.80 26.31 23.56
N MET A 655 38.97 25.44 24.14
CA MET A 655 37.81 25.82 24.95
C MET A 655 38.00 25.36 26.39
N PRO A 656 37.59 26.17 27.38
CA PRO A 656 37.76 25.82 28.78
C PRO A 656 36.74 24.78 29.21
N THR A 657 37.17 23.78 29.98
CA THR A 657 36.19 22.88 30.63
C THR A 657 35.57 23.56 31.85
N LEU A 658 34.30 23.28 32.10
CA LEU A 658 33.52 23.92 33.15
C LEU A 658 33.14 22.93 34.24
N MET A 659 33.15 23.40 35.47
CA MET A 659 32.55 22.74 36.62
C MET A 659 31.24 23.45 36.93
N ILE A 660 30.13 22.76 36.72
CA ILE A 660 28.78 23.32 36.88
C ILE A 660 28.07 22.57 38.00
N SER A 661 27.64 23.29 39.04
CA SER A 661 26.90 22.70 40.16
C SER A 661 25.54 22.18 39.69
N LYS A 662 25.03 21.14 40.37
CA LYS A 662 23.67 20.64 40.12
C LYS A 662 22.62 21.73 40.32
N GLU A 663 22.79 22.60 41.32
CA GLU A 663 21.88 23.72 41.59
C GLU A 663 21.79 24.69 40.40
N TYR A 664 22.92 25.06 39.80
CA TYR A 664 22.92 25.90 38.59
C TYR A 664 22.20 25.22 37.42
N LEU A 665 22.43 23.93 37.22
CA LEU A 665 21.75 23.19 36.15
C LEU A 665 20.25 23.04 36.43
N GLU A 666 19.81 22.94 37.69
CA GLU A 666 18.38 22.96 38.05
C GLU A 666 17.73 24.33 37.78
N GLU A 667 18.49 25.43 37.85
CA GLU A 667 18.05 26.76 37.44
C GLU A 667 17.89 26.86 35.91
N VAL A 668 18.82 26.26 35.15
CA VAL A 668 18.78 26.23 33.67
C VAL A 668 17.72 25.25 33.13
N PHE A 669 17.55 24.12 33.81
CA PHE A 669 16.64 23.03 33.42
C PHE A 669 15.60 22.80 34.53
N PRO A 670 14.63 23.72 34.71
CA PRO A 670 13.64 23.60 35.75
C PRO A 670 12.72 22.38 35.51
N GLY A 671 12.40 21.66 36.60
CA GLY A 671 11.41 20.57 36.57
C GLY A 671 11.82 19.32 37.35
N VAL A 672 10.81 18.61 37.88
CA VAL A 672 11.03 17.40 38.67
C VAL A 672 11.62 16.30 37.80
N GLY A 673 12.81 15.79 38.18
CA GLY A 673 13.48 14.69 37.47
C GLY A 673 14.22 15.09 36.18
N GLN A 674 14.19 16.37 35.78
CA GLN A 674 14.88 16.84 34.56
C GLN A 674 16.39 16.63 34.61
N MET A 675 17.01 16.87 35.78
CA MET A 675 18.47 16.69 35.92
C MET A 675 18.97 15.26 35.71
N GLU A 676 18.15 14.24 36.02
CA GLU A 676 18.49 12.85 35.72
C GLU A 676 18.53 12.62 34.20
N LYS A 677 17.56 13.19 33.48
CA LYS A 677 17.46 13.13 32.01
C LYS A 677 18.61 13.89 31.33
N ILE A 678 18.84 15.14 31.72
CA ILE A 678 19.92 15.98 31.19
C ILE A 678 21.29 15.37 31.49
N GLY A 679 21.52 14.88 32.71
CA GLY A 679 22.80 14.24 33.06
C GLY A 679 23.10 13.01 32.21
N LYS A 680 22.07 12.26 31.81
CA LYS A 680 22.20 11.14 30.87
C LYS A 680 22.51 11.63 29.45
N GLN A 681 21.83 12.66 28.97
CA GLN A 681 22.10 13.27 27.66
C GLN A 681 23.53 13.81 27.57
N PHE A 682 24.03 14.51 28.61
CA PHE A 682 25.41 14.96 28.66
C PHE A 682 26.42 13.81 28.56
N LYS A 683 26.11 12.64 29.13
CA LYS A 683 26.96 11.46 29.01
C LYS A 683 26.88 10.85 27.60
N GLU A 684 25.68 10.75 27.05
CA GLU A 684 25.42 10.17 25.72
C GLU A 684 26.01 11.02 24.59
N ASP A 685 25.97 12.35 24.75
CA ASP A 685 26.52 13.32 23.81
C ASP A 685 28.01 13.60 24.10
N GLU A 686 28.65 12.73 24.91
CA GLU A 686 30.08 12.73 25.25
C GLU A 686 30.60 14.05 25.84
N LEU A 687 29.76 14.82 26.53
CA LEU A 687 30.12 16.12 27.10
C LEU A 687 30.85 16.02 28.44
N ILE A 688 30.81 14.87 29.11
CA ILE A 688 31.42 14.69 30.44
C ILE A 688 32.90 14.32 30.31
N VAL A 689 33.77 15.12 30.93
CA VAL A 689 35.24 14.98 30.79
C VAL A 689 35.82 13.76 31.53
N ARG A 690 35.23 13.36 32.68
CA ARG A 690 35.65 12.19 33.46
C ARG A 690 34.44 11.32 33.81
N THR A 691 34.58 10.01 33.61
CA THR A 691 33.50 8.99 33.70
C THR A 691 32.81 8.85 35.06
N ASP A 692 33.34 9.46 36.11
CA ASP A 692 32.79 9.38 37.46
C ASP A 692 31.71 10.45 37.67
N VAL A 693 30.47 10.11 37.30
CA VAL A 693 29.31 10.87 37.73
C VAL A 693 29.17 10.70 39.25
N GLY A 694 29.61 11.70 40.00
CA GLY A 694 29.10 11.96 41.34
C GLY A 694 29.65 11.13 42.51
N ARG A 695 30.93 10.78 42.59
CA ARG A 695 31.54 10.41 43.88
C ARG A 695 32.90 11.06 44.15
N ASN A 696 32.88 11.90 45.18
CA ASN A 696 34.01 12.35 46.01
C ASN A 696 34.83 13.55 45.53
N THR A 697 34.27 14.75 45.68
CA THR A 697 35.01 15.80 46.39
C THR A 697 34.27 16.15 47.67
N VAL A 698 35.00 16.10 48.78
CA VAL A 698 34.53 16.36 50.14
C VAL A 698 33.94 17.78 50.20
N GLY A 699 32.61 17.92 50.33
CA GLY A 699 31.94 19.21 50.52
C GLY A 699 30.62 19.40 49.74
N LYS A 700 29.52 18.94 50.33
CA LYS A 700 28.11 19.42 50.24
C LYS A 700 27.38 19.75 48.91
N VAL A 701 27.97 19.85 47.70
CA VAL A 701 27.18 20.05 46.44
C VAL A 701 27.79 19.29 45.25
N PRO A 702 27.03 18.46 44.50
CA PRO A 702 27.55 17.74 43.33
C PRO A 702 27.77 18.66 42.11
N TYR A 703 28.86 18.46 41.38
CA TYR A 703 29.22 19.18 40.15
C TYR A 703 29.31 18.24 38.94
N TYR A 704 29.03 18.78 37.75
CA TYR A 704 29.28 18.17 36.46
C TYR A 704 30.53 18.82 35.84
N HIS A 705 31.48 18.00 35.39
CA HIS A 705 32.67 18.45 34.65
C HIS A 705 32.41 18.32 33.15
N LEU A 706 32.11 19.44 32.49
CA LEU A 706 31.65 19.46 31.11
C LEU A 706 32.69 20.08 30.17
N GLN A 707 32.84 19.50 28.97
CA GLN A 707 33.55 20.14 27.87
C GLN A 707 32.62 21.11 27.11
N THR A 708 33.23 22.12 26.50
CA THR A 708 32.53 23.24 25.85
C THR A 708 32.93 23.43 24.40
N ALA A 709 33.68 22.47 23.82
CA ALA A 709 34.12 22.53 22.43
C ALA A 709 32.96 22.63 21.42
N TRP A 710 31.81 22.01 21.73
CA TRP A 710 30.57 22.05 20.94
C TRP A 710 29.99 23.46 20.76
N LEU A 711 30.33 24.42 21.64
CA LEU A 711 29.88 25.82 21.52
C LEU A 711 30.39 26.48 20.23
N LYS A 712 31.53 26.02 19.70
CA LYS A 712 32.08 26.54 18.44
C LYS A 712 31.14 26.31 17.25
N ASP A 713 30.43 25.18 17.25
CA ASP A 713 29.46 24.87 16.20
C ASP A 713 28.23 25.79 16.26
N LEU A 714 28.01 26.45 17.40
CA LEU A 714 26.98 27.48 17.60
C LEU A 714 27.53 28.90 17.39
N GLN A 715 28.72 29.06 16.81
CA GLN A 715 29.41 30.35 16.66
C GLN A 715 29.65 31.06 18.00
N ILE A 716 30.00 30.28 19.04
CA ILE A 716 30.33 30.79 20.37
C ILE A 716 31.77 30.44 20.71
N GLU A 717 32.54 31.45 21.13
CA GLU A 717 33.94 31.31 21.52
C GLU A 717 34.20 31.77 22.95
N TRP A 718 35.36 31.38 23.48
CA TRP A 718 35.84 31.84 24.77
C TRP A 718 36.72 33.08 24.59
N SER A 719 36.33 34.19 25.22
CA SER A 719 37.17 35.40 25.31
C SER A 719 38.04 35.35 26.57
N GLU A 720 39.36 35.28 26.41
CA GLU A 720 40.28 35.35 27.55
C GLU A 720 40.21 36.70 28.27
N ASP A 721 40.06 37.80 27.52
CA ASP A 721 40.00 39.16 28.07
C ASP A 721 38.77 39.38 28.95
N ARG A 722 37.61 38.86 28.53
CA ARG A 722 36.35 38.97 29.30
C ARG A 722 36.19 37.84 30.30
N GLU A 723 37.00 36.78 30.20
CA GLU A 723 36.80 35.49 30.84
C GLU A 723 35.34 35.02 30.73
N ALA A 724 34.77 35.08 29.53
CA ALA A 724 33.36 34.78 29.26
C ALA A 724 33.17 34.17 27.87
N PHE A 725 32.03 33.50 27.67
CA PHE A 725 31.61 33.06 26.34
C PHE A 725 30.94 34.22 25.58
N ILE A 726 31.30 34.38 24.31
CA ILE A 726 30.78 35.44 23.45
C ILE A 726 30.34 34.85 22.11
N ASN A 727 29.32 35.46 21.50
CA ASN A 727 28.94 35.18 20.12
C ASN A 727 30.02 35.75 19.20
N VAL A 728 30.42 34.96 18.21
CA VAL A 728 31.23 35.42 17.09
C VAL A 728 30.32 36.25 16.19
N GLU A 729 30.60 37.55 16.06
CA GLU A 729 29.95 38.34 15.02
C GLU A 729 30.42 37.80 13.67
N PRO A 730 29.51 37.46 12.73
CA PRO A 730 29.93 37.06 11.40
C PRO A 730 30.74 38.19 10.80
N ASP A 731 31.98 37.91 10.39
CA ASP A 731 32.84 38.88 9.71
C ASP A 731 32.03 39.55 8.59
N GLY A 732 31.74 40.84 8.76
CA GLY A 732 31.01 41.61 7.77
C GLY A 732 31.84 41.72 6.49
N ASN A 733 31.53 40.87 5.51
CA ASN A 733 31.96 40.97 4.12
C ASN A 733 30.78 40.84 3.18
#